data_AF-A0A8J2V760-F1
#
_entry.id   AF-A0A8J2V760-F1
#
_cell.length_a   1.000
_cell.length_b   1.000
_cell.length_c   1.000
_cell.angle_alpha   90.00
_cell.angle_beta   90.00
_cell.angle_gamma   90.00
#
_symmetry.space_group_name_H-M   'P 1'
#
loop_
_entity.id
_entity.type
_entity.pdbx_description
1 polymer ?
#
loop_
_entity_poly.entity_id
_entity_poly.type
_entity_poly.pdbx_seq_one_letter_code
_entity_poly.pdbx_strand_id
1 'polypeptide(L)'
;MLKSRFLAGAIGAVSVTVPALSADAAPQLAQVFTDHMVIQRDRPVPVWGVAEPGEKLSVSFNGRTYRATADRDGRWQVDLDPIAGGGPFALSVSNRDGAQDSIADVMAGDVFLCSGQSNMEYPVERALNPGRVLGQADDSTLRLLKVPKATTPSPADDFGAAIAWQHAGADSVAGFSAVCYFFAKDLQADVDVAIGLIDSSWGGSQIEAWMSAAALTKTGLDDDNLALLSAYAADPADGTRKFGAIWEDWWAGAMPSDPAPWTLEGSQYERWKPVPTPHTSWTLWENEDTGSHNGIVYYATTLSLTADEAAAADTLALGQIDELDVAWINGEFVNATFGWGTPRSYDVPQGAFREGENTIVVSVYSAWDQGGMTGPTGDIALKLDGGETIPLGDSWTYKVIPASVGAPPSPPWTSVTGLTGMYNAMIAPLGEMPLTAALWYQGESDAGQPETYDDYLAAMIEDWRGRFGSEMPFGIVQLANFGVLQSGPVESGWAGLREAQRAVAAADEHTGLIVSVDAGNPRDIHPADKLVIGQRAARLMRDLAYGQDVATGPMARSSIAQNGTITVSFDEVNGSLAVIGGTSPNALELCPAGGEPCRYVSAAINGSELEIDSDVTDGEIRYCWADAPICTLYDEAGLPAAPFGLMIQLE
;
A
#
# COMPACT_ATOMS: atom_id res chain seq x y z
N MET A 1 35.52 64.78 30.57
CA MET A 1 36.59 63.84 30.12
C MET A 1 36.56 62.64 31.04
N LEU A 2 35.80 61.61 30.69
CA LEU A 2 35.61 60.41 31.51
C LEU A 2 36.23 59.19 30.82
N LYS A 3 36.80 58.34 31.67
CA LYS A 3 37.66 57.17 31.44
C LYS A 3 37.01 56.08 30.57
N SER A 4 37.76 55.52 29.62
CA SER A 4 37.46 54.23 28.98
C SER A 4 38.36 53.13 29.56
N ARG A 5 37.73 52.08 30.11
CA ARG A 5 38.34 50.82 30.54
C ARG A 5 38.26 49.84 29.36
N PHE A 6 39.38 49.29 28.93
CA PHE A 6 39.41 48.11 28.06
C PHE A 6 39.37 46.85 28.93
N LEU A 7 38.33 46.02 28.75
CA LEU A 7 38.23 44.68 29.30
C LEU A 7 38.71 43.69 28.23
N ALA A 8 39.68 42.85 28.58
CA ALA A 8 40.14 41.73 27.75
C ALA A 8 39.11 40.60 27.79
N GLY A 9 38.57 40.22 26.63
CA GLY A 9 37.76 39.00 26.46
C GLY A 9 38.65 37.83 26.05
N ALA A 10 38.71 36.81 26.89
CA ALA A 10 39.35 35.55 26.60
C ALA A 10 38.48 34.74 25.61
N ILE A 11 39.04 34.38 24.46
CA ILE A 11 38.42 33.46 23.49
C ILE A 11 38.69 32.04 24.01
N GLY A 12 37.69 31.42 24.63
CA GLY A 12 37.70 30.00 24.94
C GLY A 12 37.34 29.20 23.70
N ALA A 13 38.30 28.46 23.15
CA ALA A 13 38.03 27.48 22.09
C ALA A 13 37.27 26.29 22.69
N VAL A 14 35.98 26.18 22.38
CA VAL A 14 35.19 24.97 22.66
C VAL A 14 35.65 23.90 21.69
N SER A 15 36.45 22.94 22.19
CA SER A 15 36.76 21.72 21.45
C SER A 15 35.53 20.83 21.47
N VAL A 16 34.84 20.74 20.33
CA VAL A 16 33.83 19.70 20.08
C VAL A 16 34.56 18.38 20.09
N THR A 17 34.40 17.62 21.18
CA THR A 17 34.85 16.23 21.27
C THR A 17 33.79 15.40 20.55
N VAL A 18 34.08 15.03 19.31
CA VAL A 18 33.34 13.96 18.64
C VAL A 18 33.61 12.68 19.44
N PRO A 19 32.60 11.98 19.97
CA PRO A 19 32.84 10.69 20.61
C PRO A 19 33.43 9.76 19.56
N ALA A 20 34.66 9.31 19.78
CA ALA A 20 35.23 8.23 18.98
C ALA A 20 34.39 6.98 19.24
N LEU A 21 33.72 6.49 18.19
CA LEU A 21 33.15 5.14 18.16
C LEU A 21 34.26 4.16 18.55
N SER A 22 33.95 3.25 19.48
CA SER A 22 34.88 2.24 19.96
C SER A 22 35.27 1.35 18.78
N ALA A 23 36.57 1.15 18.57
CA ALA A 23 37.16 0.40 17.46
C ALA A 23 36.97 -1.14 17.55
N ASP A 24 35.82 -1.61 18.06
CA ASP A 24 35.57 -3.03 18.42
C ASP A 24 34.13 -3.51 18.08
N ALA A 25 33.38 -2.81 17.23
CA ALA A 25 32.06 -3.30 16.81
C ALA A 25 32.21 -4.48 15.83
N ALA A 26 31.52 -5.60 16.09
CA ALA A 26 31.49 -6.71 15.15
C ALA A 26 30.81 -6.29 13.83
N PRO A 27 31.27 -6.79 12.67
CA PRO A 27 30.53 -6.62 11.43
C PRO A 27 29.14 -7.26 11.58
N GLN A 28 28.12 -6.64 10.99
CA GLN A 28 26.71 -7.03 11.12
C GLN A 28 26.14 -7.42 9.78
N LEU A 29 25.31 -8.46 9.75
CA LEU A 29 24.43 -8.76 8.63
C LEU A 29 23.29 -7.74 8.57
N ALA A 30 22.77 -7.47 7.37
CA ALA A 30 21.56 -6.67 7.23
C ALA A 30 20.35 -7.34 7.92
N GLN A 31 19.41 -6.53 8.40
CA GLN A 31 18.31 -6.96 9.28
C GLN A 31 17.40 -8.05 8.68
N VAL A 32 17.32 -8.14 7.34
CA VAL A 32 16.56 -9.18 6.64
C VAL A 32 17.12 -10.60 6.85
N PHE A 33 18.41 -10.72 7.16
CA PHE A 33 19.08 -11.98 7.44
C PHE A 33 18.93 -12.33 8.91
N THR A 34 17.99 -13.22 9.23
CA THR A 34 17.80 -13.75 10.58
C THR A 34 17.80 -15.28 10.57
N ASP A 35 17.90 -15.90 11.75
CA ASP A 35 17.74 -17.34 11.90
C ASP A 35 16.45 -17.82 11.23
N HIS A 36 16.42 -19.08 10.77
CA HIS A 36 15.25 -19.72 10.13
C HIS A 36 14.92 -19.24 8.70
N MET A 37 15.69 -18.31 8.13
CA MET A 37 15.49 -17.77 6.78
C MET A 37 15.53 -18.83 5.67
N VAL A 38 14.78 -18.57 4.59
CA VAL A 38 14.99 -19.22 3.29
C VAL A 38 15.71 -18.24 2.37
N ILE A 39 16.85 -18.65 1.83
CA ILE A 39 17.53 -17.94 0.74
C ILE A 39 17.16 -18.59 -0.59
N GLN A 40 17.12 -17.79 -1.66
CA GLN A 40 16.76 -18.28 -2.99
C GLN A 40 17.79 -19.29 -3.51
N ARG A 41 17.32 -20.47 -3.90
CA ARG A 41 18.13 -21.49 -4.57
C ARG A 41 18.38 -21.17 -6.04
N ASP A 42 19.38 -21.84 -6.61
CA ASP A 42 19.69 -21.90 -8.05
C ASP A 42 20.01 -20.55 -8.73
N ARG A 43 20.17 -19.48 -7.94
CA ARG A 43 20.60 -18.14 -8.39
C ARG A 43 21.68 -17.60 -7.46
N PRO A 44 22.57 -16.70 -7.93
CA PRO A 44 23.48 -15.98 -7.04
C PRO A 44 22.67 -15.14 -6.04
N VAL A 45 23.04 -15.15 -4.76
CA VAL A 45 22.32 -14.43 -3.71
C VAL A 45 23.24 -13.37 -3.10
N PRO A 46 22.92 -12.07 -3.21
CA PRO A 46 23.66 -11.03 -2.53
C PRO A 46 23.43 -11.15 -1.02
N VAL A 47 24.52 -11.08 -0.26
CA VAL A 47 24.51 -10.94 1.20
C VAL A 47 25.26 -9.68 1.54
N TRP A 48 24.62 -8.83 2.32
CA TRP A 48 25.13 -7.51 2.66
C TRP A 48 24.93 -7.19 4.14
N GLY A 49 25.54 -6.08 4.56
CA GLY A 49 25.41 -5.57 5.91
C GLY A 49 26.28 -4.34 6.14
N VAL A 50 26.58 -4.07 7.41
CA VAL A 50 27.39 -2.93 7.84
C VAL A 50 28.61 -3.38 8.66
N ALA A 51 29.68 -2.60 8.58
CA ALA A 51 30.93 -2.81 9.31
C ALA A 51 31.71 -1.48 9.36
N GLU A 52 32.87 -1.47 10.03
CA GLU A 52 33.68 -0.25 10.06
C GLU A 52 34.19 0.12 8.65
N PRO A 53 34.21 1.39 8.25
CA PRO A 53 34.67 1.79 6.91
C PRO A 53 36.06 1.27 6.54
N GLY A 54 36.19 0.61 5.39
CA GLY A 54 37.43 0.00 4.93
C GLY A 54 37.79 -1.33 5.59
N GLU A 55 36.96 -1.84 6.51
CA GLU A 55 37.19 -3.12 7.18
C GLU A 55 37.14 -4.28 6.19
N LYS A 56 38.06 -5.25 6.35
CA LYS A 56 38.15 -6.43 5.50
C LYS A 56 37.44 -7.60 6.13
N LEU A 57 36.45 -8.11 5.41
CA LEU A 57 35.49 -9.08 5.93
C LEU A 57 35.67 -10.45 5.26
N SER A 58 35.28 -11.48 6.00
CA SER A 58 35.20 -12.86 5.55
C SER A 58 33.79 -13.38 5.83
N VAL A 59 33.04 -13.68 4.76
CA VAL A 59 31.68 -14.22 4.84
C VAL A 59 31.75 -15.72 4.57
N SER A 60 31.15 -16.55 5.42
CA SER A 60 31.12 -18.00 5.23
C SER A 60 29.69 -18.50 5.08
N PHE A 61 29.49 -19.34 4.07
CA PHE A 61 28.22 -19.99 3.78
C PHE A 61 28.48 -21.33 3.08
N ASN A 62 27.79 -22.39 3.49
CA ASN A 62 27.90 -23.74 2.89
C ASN A 62 29.35 -24.23 2.69
N GLY A 63 30.21 -24.05 3.71
CA GLY A 63 31.63 -24.44 3.66
C GLY A 63 32.51 -23.62 2.71
N ARG A 64 31.97 -22.58 2.08
CA ARG A 64 32.69 -21.61 1.25
C ARG A 64 33.00 -20.34 2.04
N THR A 65 33.96 -19.59 1.55
CA THR A 65 34.39 -18.31 2.11
C THR A 65 34.50 -17.26 1.02
N TYR A 66 33.78 -16.16 1.21
CA TYR A 66 33.76 -14.98 0.36
C TYR A 66 34.47 -13.83 1.09
N ARG A 67 34.98 -12.86 0.35
CA ARG A 67 35.69 -11.70 0.92
C ARG A 67 35.05 -10.42 0.43
N ALA A 68 34.83 -9.49 1.36
CA ALA A 68 34.37 -8.13 1.07
C ALA A 68 35.28 -7.11 1.76
N THR A 69 35.11 -5.85 1.39
CA THR A 69 35.65 -4.72 2.13
C THR A 69 34.53 -3.70 2.27
N ALA A 70 34.28 -3.24 3.50
CA ALA A 70 33.29 -2.21 3.73
C ALA A 70 33.69 -0.91 3.04
N ASP A 71 32.73 -0.25 2.41
CA ASP A 71 32.95 1.02 1.74
C ASP A 71 33.13 2.18 2.73
N ARG A 72 33.15 3.42 2.22
CA ARG A 72 33.32 4.63 3.03
C ARG A 72 32.14 4.91 3.97
N ASP A 73 30.97 4.35 3.67
CA ASP A 73 29.75 4.50 4.45
C ASP A 73 29.52 3.26 5.34
N GLY A 74 30.49 2.33 5.37
CA GLY A 74 30.47 1.11 6.18
C GLY A 74 29.71 -0.06 5.56
N ARG A 75 29.20 0.07 4.32
CA ARG A 75 28.40 -0.97 3.67
C ARG A 75 29.29 -2.01 3.00
N TRP A 76 28.88 -3.26 3.03
CA TRP A 76 29.59 -4.35 2.35
C TRP A 76 28.59 -5.32 1.72
N GLN A 77 29.02 -6.00 0.65
CA GLN A 77 28.25 -7.05 -0.02
C GLN A 77 29.18 -8.14 -0.57
N VAL A 78 28.68 -9.37 -0.60
CA VAL A 78 29.22 -10.49 -1.40
C VAL A 78 28.07 -11.18 -2.13
N ASP A 79 28.36 -11.77 -3.29
CA ASP A 79 27.40 -12.64 -3.97
C ASP A 79 27.74 -14.10 -3.64
N LEU A 80 26.81 -14.79 -3.01
CA LEU A 80 26.89 -16.23 -2.80
C LEU A 80 26.71 -16.93 -4.15
N ASP A 81 27.45 -18.02 -4.36
CA ASP A 81 27.26 -18.85 -5.56
C ASP A 81 25.88 -19.53 -5.53
N PRO A 82 25.27 -19.81 -6.70
CA PRO A 82 24.06 -20.60 -6.78
C PRO A 82 24.16 -21.90 -5.97
N ILE A 83 23.13 -22.16 -5.16
CA ILE A 83 23.04 -23.32 -4.29
C ILE A 83 21.75 -24.09 -4.59
N ALA A 84 21.85 -25.41 -4.71
CA ALA A 84 20.67 -26.26 -4.85
C ALA A 84 19.84 -26.25 -3.56
N GLY A 85 18.55 -26.58 -3.66
CA GLY A 85 17.66 -26.69 -2.51
C GLY A 85 18.22 -27.62 -1.41
N GLY A 86 18.12 -27.20 -0.14
CA GLY A 86 18.64 -27.96 0.99
C GLY A 86 18.96 -27.12 2.22
N GLY A 87 19.71 -27.69 3.15
CA GLY A 87 20.03 -27.08 4.44
C GLY A 87 19.72 -28.03 5.62
N PRO A 88 19.74 -27.54 6.87
CA PRO A 88 20.07 -26.16 7.24
C PRO A 88 21.55 -25.82 7.09
N PHE A 89 21.82 -24.57 6.72
CA PHE A 89 23.15 -23.97 6.67
C PHE A 89 23.33 -22.94 7.78
N ALA A 90 24.57 -22.50 7.97
CA ALA A 90 24.91 -21.31 8.75
C ALA A 90 25.54 -20.26 7.83
N LEU A 91 25.18 -19.00 8.05
CA LEU A 91 25.77 -17.83 7.40
C LEU A 91 26.46 -17.00 8.47
N SER A 92 27.72 -16.62 8.24
CA SER A 92 28.46 -15.79 9.19
C SER A 92 29.34 -14.77 8.48
N VAL A 93 29.45 -13.57 9.04
CA VAL A 93 30.43 -12.56 8.66
C VAL A 93 31.41 -12.35 9.81
N SER A 94 32.69 -12.25 9.50
CA SER A 94 33.75 -12.03 10.50
C SER A 94 34.79 -11.04 9.99
N ASN A 95 35.40 -10.30 10.90
CA ASN A 95 36.57 -9.49 10.62
C ASN A 95 37.87 -10.25 10.92
N ARG A 96 39.01 -9.58 10.73
CA ARG A 96 40.34 -10.18 10.95
C ARG A 96 40.68 -10.43 12.41
N ASP A 97 40.04 -9.69 13.32
CA ASP A 97 40.25 -9.78 14.76
C ASP A 97 39.38 -10.89 15.39
N GLY A 98 38.48 -11.49 14.61
CA GLY A 98 37.63 -12.61 15.01
C GLY A 98 36.27 -12.19 15.57
N ALA A 99 35.94 -10.89 15.57
CA ALA A 99 34.58 -10.45 15.84
C ALA A 99 33.67 -10.89 14.68
N GLN A 100 32.49 -11.41 15.02
CA GLN A 100 31.60 -12.01 14.03
C GLN A 100 30.12 -11.79 14.37
N ASP A 101 29.30 -11.84 13.34
CA ASP A 101 27.85 -12.00 13.39
C ASP A 101 27.47 -13.25 12.57
N SER A 102 26.42 -13.96 12.98
CA SER A 102 26.03 -15.21 12.35
C SER A 102 24.57 -15.56 12.59
N ILE A 103 23.98 -16.18 11.57
CA ILE A 103 22.66 -16.81 11.63
C ILE A 103 22.76 -18.30 11.30
N ALA A 104 21.82 -19.07 11.84
CA ALA A 104 21.71 -20.51 11.69
C ALA A 104 20.33 -20.90 11.16
N ASP A 105 20.17 -22.19 10.84
CA ASP A 105 18.93 -22.73 10.25
C ASP A 105 18.50 -22.02 8.96
N VAL A 106 19.48 -21.69 8.12
CA VAL A 106 19.24 -21.08 6.80
C VAL A 106 18.98 -22.17 5.78
N MET A 107 17.81 -22.17 5.16
CA MET A 107 17.44 -23.10 4.10
C MET A 107 17.72 -22.47 2.73
N ALA A 108 18.19 -23.25 1.76
CA ALA A 108 18.12 -22.89 0.35
C ALA A 108 16.82 -23.43 -0.24
N GLY A 109 16.01 -22.56 -0.83
CA GLY A 109 14.65 -22.89 -1.27
C GLY A 109 14.05 -21.83 -2.18
N ASP A 110 12.73 -21.87 -2.36
CA ASP A 110 11.99 -20.92 -3.19
C ASP A 110 11.40 -19.81 -2.32
N VAL A 111 11.69 -18.54 -2.65
CA VAL A 111 11.25 -17.37 -1.86
C VAL A 111 10.20 -16.58 -2.63
N PHE A 112 9.08 -16.28 -1.99
CA PHE A 112 7.94 -15.57 -2.57
C PHE A 112 7.63 -14.30 -1.80
N LEU A 113 7.38 -13.21 -2.52
CA LEU A 113 6.86 -11.96 -1.95
C LEU A 113 5.35 -11.89 -2.15
N CYS A 114 4.61 -11.77 -1.06
CA CYS A 114 3.18 -11.54 -1.04
C CYS A 114 2.91 -10.11 -0.58
N SER A 115 2.39 -9.28 -1.47
CA SER A 115 2.23 -7.85 -1.23
C SER A 115 0.88 -7.32 -1.71
N GLY A 116 0.52 -6.15 -1.22
CA GLY A 116 -0.72 -5.46 -1.57
C GLY A 116 -1.46 -4.95 -0.33
N GLN A 117 -2.77 -4.84 -0.43
CA GLN A 117 -3.58 -4.24 0.63
C GLN A 117 -4.30 -5.29 1.51
N SER A 118 -5.47 -4.92 2.04
CA SER A 118 -6.20 -5.62 3.10
C SER A 118 -6.59 -7.05 2.74
N ASN A 119 -6.82 -7.35 1.46
CA ASN A 119 -7.13 -8.70 1.01
C ASN A 119 -5.88 -9.61 0.94
N MET A 120 -4.68 -9.06 0.66
CA MET A 120 -3.41 -9.76 0.90
C MET A 120 -3.14 -9.90 2.40
N GLU A 121 -3.33 -8.84 3.17
CA GLU A 121 -3.08 -8.80 4.63
C GLU A 121 -4.01 -9.76 5.42
N TYR A 122 -5.15 -10.13 4.84
CA TYR A 122 -6.21 -10.85 5.53
C TYR A 122 -5.68 -12.10 6.27
N PRO A 123 -5.75 -12.14 7.61
CA PRO A 123 -5.02 -13.14 8.38
C PRO A 123 -5.72 -14.50 8.39
N VAL A 124 -4.94 -15.58 8.51
CA VAL A 124 -5.46 -16.96 8.55
C VAL A 124 -6.51 -17.15 9.65
N GLU A 125 -6.34 -16.53 10.81
CA GLU A 125 -7.30 -16.65 11.92
C GLU A 125 -8.70 -16.09 11.61
N ARG A 126 -8.81 -15.23 10.58
CA ARG A 126 -10.08 -14.68 10.10
C ARG A 126 -10.62 -15.41 8.86
N ALA A 127 -9.82 -16.26 8.22
CA ALA A 127 -10.23 -17.03 7.05
C ALA A 127 -11.26 -18.11 7.44
N LEU A 128 -11.84 -18.79 6.44
CA LEU A 128 -12.76 -19.90 6.70
C LEU A 128 -12.06 -21.08 7.40
N ASN A 129 -12.72 -21.68 8.39
CA ASN A 129 -12.25 -22.84 9.17
C ASN A 129 -10.88 -22.66 9.86
N PRO A 130 -10.61 -21.53 10.55
CA PRO A 130 -9.27 -21.19 11.04
C PRO A 130 -8.77 -22.20 12.08
N GLY A 131 -9.64 -22.74 12.93
CA GLY A 131 -9.26 -23.73 13.94
C GLY A 131 -8.69 -25.03 13.36
N ARG A 132 -9.17 -25.47 12.18
CA ARG A 132 -8.60 -26.65 11.51
C ARG A 132 -7.26 -26.32 10.87
N VAL A 133 -7.15 -25.15 10.24
CA VAL A 133 -5.93 -24.69 9.58
C VAL A 133 -4.80 -24.54 10.59
N LEU A 134 -5.04 -23.80 11.69
CA LEU A 134 -4.04 -23.56 12.73
C LEU A 134 -3.67 -24.84 13.49
N GLY A 135 -4.62 -25.75 13.68
CA GLY A 135 -4.33 -27.08 14.25
C GLY A 135 -3.48 -28.00 13.36
N GLN A 136 -3.22 -27.61 12.11
CA GLN A 136 -2.41 -28.34 11.13
C GLN A 136 -1.27 -27.46 10.57
N ALA A 137 -0.96 -26.34 11.23
CA ALA A 137 -0.04 -25.33 10.70
C ALA A 137 1.44 -25.70 10.81
N ASP A 138 1.79 -26.62 11.71
CA ASP A 138 3.18 -27.00 12.01
C ASP A 138 3.88 -27.59 10.77
N ASP A 139 4.80 -26.82 10.20
CA ASP A 139 5.56 -27.18 9.01
C ASP A 139 6.91 -26.46 9.01
N SER A 140 7.98 -27.20 9.32
CA SER A 140 9.34 -26.64 9.38
C SER A 140 9.96 -26.37 8.01
N THR A 141 9.32 -26.76 6.91
CA THR A 141 9.80 -26.48 5.54
C THR A 141 9.19 -25.19 4.97
N LEU A 142 8.15 -24.66 5.61
CA LEU A 142 7.55 -23.38 5.30
C LEU A 142 8.05 -22.33 6.30
N ARG A 143 8.65 -21.25 5.82
CA ARG A 143 9.22 -20.18 6.65
C ARG A 143 8.56 -18.85 6.34
N LEU A 144 8.22 -18.10 7.37
CA LEU A 144 7.39 -16.92 7.30
C LEU A 144 8.18 -15.70 7.77
N LEU A 145 8.20 -14.65 6.98
CA LEU A 145 8.68 -13.32 7.34
C LEU A 145 7.51 -12.34 7.20
N LYS A 146 7.11 -11.72 8.30
CA LYS A 146 6.11 -10.65 8.27
C LYS A 146 6.81 -9.29 8.38
N VAL A 147 6.62 -8.44 7.38
CA VAL A 147 7.22 -7.11 7.34
C VAL A 147 6.42 -6.15 8.22
N PRO A 148 7.08 -5.39 9.11
CA PRO A 148 6.43 -4.35 9.89
C PRO A 148 5.86 -3.25 8.99
N LYS A 149 4.69 -2.75 9.36
CA LYS A 149 4.07 -1.60 8.70
C LYS A 149 4.81 -0.33 9.05
N ALA A 150 5.41 0.31 8.04
CA ALA A 150 6.08 1.59 8.19
C ALA A 150 6.02 2.38 6.88
N THR A 151 6.22 3.69 6.96
CA THR A 151 6.42 4.55 5.79
C THR A 151 7.60 5.50 6.04
N THR A 152 8.33 5.82 4.98
CA THR A 152 9.39 6.84 5.03
C THR A 152 9.49 7.57 3.69
N PRO A 153 9.76 8.89 3.68
CA PRO A 153 9.85 9.66 2.45
C PRO A 153 11.11 9.36 1.61
N SER A 154 12.02 8.51 2.11
CA SER A 154 13.21 8.05 1.37
C SER A 154 13.52 6.58 1.66
N PRO A 155 14.09 5.83 0.70
CA PRO A 155 14.43 4.41 0.88
C PRO A 155 15.18 4.16 2.19
N ALA A 156 14.65 3.26 3.01
CA ALA A 156 15.31 2.81 4.23
C ALA A 156 16.26 1.64 3.94
N ASP A 157 17.31 1.55 4.74
CA ASP A 157 18.26 0.43 4.71
C ASP A 157 17.79 -0.77 5.56
N ASP A 158 16.86 -0.53 6.49
CA ASP A 158 16.29 -1.51 7.42
C ASP A 158 14.79 -1.24 7.66
N PHE A 159 14.13 -2.12 8.40
CA PHE A 159 12.68 -2.06 8.64
C PHE A 159 12.27 -1.14 9.80
N GLY A 160 13.21 -0.48 10.49
CA GLY A 160 12.96 0.36 11.67
C GLY A 160 12.45 -0.38 12.92
N ALA A 161 12.13 -1.67 12.80
CA ALA A 161 11.69 -2.54 13.87
C ALA A 161 12.27 -3.94 13.68
N ALA A 162 12.49 -4.68 14.78
CA ALA A 162 13.02 -6.04 14.71
C ALA A 162 12.10 -6.96 13.90
N ILE A 163 12.70 -7.71 12.98
CA ILE A 163 12.03 -8.74 12.18
C ILE A 163 12.63 -10.10 12.48
N ALA A 164 11.89 -11.17 12.20
CA ALA A 164 12.37 -12.54 12.35
C ALA A 164 11.66 -13.46 11.36
N TRP A 165 12.45 -14.29 10.68
CA TRP A 165 11.92 -15.46 10.00
C TRP A 165 11.48 -16.50 11.05
N GLN A 166 10.32 -17.12 10.81
CA GLN A 166 9.74 -18.11 11.72
C GLN A 166 9.35 -19.37 10.96
N HIS A 167 9.35 -20.52 11.64
CA HIS A 167 8.72 -21.73 11.10
C HIS A 167 7.22 -21.52 11.03
N ALA A 168 6.55 -22.11 10.04
CA ALA A 168 5.11 -22.18 10.07
C ALA A 168 4.65 -23.04 11.25
N GLY A 169 3.82 -22.45 12.09
CA GLY A 169 3.19 -23.05 13.25
C GLY A 169 2.02 -22.17 13.70
N ALA A 170 1.16 -22.68 14.59
CA ALA A 170 -0.11 -22.03 14.92
C ALA A 170 0.00 -20.53 15.23
N ASP A 171 0.97 -20.12 16.05
CA ASP A 171 1.15 -18.71 16.45
C ASP A 171 1.64 -17.83 15.29
N SER A 172 2.65 -18.28 14.55
CA SER A 172 3.21 -17.56 13.40
C SER A 172 2.23 -17.44 12.23
N VAL A 173 1.37 -18.44 12.03
CA VAL A 173 0.42 -18.52 10.91
C VAL A 173 -0.85 -17.73 11.19
N ALA A 174 -1.32 -17.68 12.44
CA ALA A 174 -2.59 -17.03 12.81
C ALA A 174 -2.74 -15.61 12.24
N GLY A 175 -1.71 -14.78 12.41
CA GLY A 175 -1.67 -13.40 11.93
C GLY A 175 -1.04 -13.22 10.56
N PHE A 176 -0.63 -14.27 9.85
CA PHE A 176 0.02 -14.19 8.53
C PHE A 176 -1.01 -14.12 7.40
N SER A 177 -0.64 -13.53 6.26
CA SER A 177 -1.47 -13.52 5.04
C SER A 177 -2.04 -14.90 4.71
N ALA A 178 -3.38 -15.01 4.70
CA ALA A 178 -4.07 -16.25 4.40
C ALA A 178 -3.89 -16.68 2.95
N VAL A 179 -3.92 -15.73 2.00
CA VAL A 179 -3.68 -16.02 0.58
C VAL A 179 -2.28 -16.59 0.40
N CYS A 180 -1.28 -15.92 0.96
CA CYS A 180 0.12 -16.33 0.86
C CYS A 180 0.37 -17.71 1.49
N TYR A 181 -0.20 -17.95 2.68
CA TYR A 181 -0.09 -19.23 3.37
C TYR A 181 -0.74 -20.38 2.59
N PHE A 182 -2.00 -20.21 2.15
CA PHE A 182 -2.69 -21.27 1.40
C PHE A 182 -2.06 -21.54 0.03
N PHE A 183 -1.52 -20.50 -0.62
CA PHE A 183 -0.69 -20.63 -1.81
C PHE A 183 0.47 -21.61 -1.60
N ALA A 184 1.30 -21.37 -0.59
CA ALA A 184 2.45 -22.25 -0.35
C ALA A 184 2.03 -23.66 0.06
N LYS A 185 0.98 -23.80 0.88
CA LYS A 185 0.47 -25.12 1.29
C LYS A 185 0.00 -25.95 0.10
N ASP A 186 -0.63 -25.33 -0.90
CA ASP A 186 -1.03 -26.03 -2.13
C ASP A 186 0.18 -26.35 -3.02
N LEU A 187 1.11 -25.39 -3.16
CA LEU A 187 2.31 -25.56 -4.00
C LEU A 187 3.28 -26.65 -3.50
N GLN A 188 3.38 -26.84 -2.17
CA GLN A 188 4.20 -27.91 -1.56
C GLN A 188 3.79 -29.33 -2.01
N ALA A 189 2.60 -29.51 -2.58
CA ALA A 189 2.21 -30.80 -3.15
C ALA A 189 3.08 -31.21 -4.36
N ASP A 190 3.68 -30.22 -5.05
CA ASP A 190 4.44 -30.41 -6.29
C ASP A 190 5.91 -29.97 -6.18
N VAL A 191 6.25 -29.24 -5.12
CA VAL A 191 7.57 -28.63 -4.91
C VAL A 191 8.21 -29.17 -3.63
N ASP A 192 9.29 -29.95 -3.78
CA ASP A 192 10.01 -30.61 -2.67
C ASP A 192 11.27 -29.82 -2.25
N VAL A 193 11.09 -28.53 -1.93
CA VAL A 193 12.11 -27.68 -1.32
C VAL A 193 11.50 -26.82 -0.21
N ALA A 194 12.33 -26.21 0.64
CA ALA A 194 11.84 -25.22 1.59
C ALA A 194 11.21 -24.02 0.86
N ILE A 195 10.11 -23.49 1.38
CA ILE A 195 9.43 -22.32 0.84
C ILE A 195 9.52 -21.18 1.87
N GLY A 196 10.03 -20.03 1.43
CA GLY A 196 10.03 -18.79 2.19
C GLY A 196 8.93 -17.87 1.72
N LEU A 197 8.10 -17.37 2.64
CA LEU A 197 7.04 -16.41 2.35
C LEU A 197 7.33 -15.08 3.05
N ILE A 198 7.29 -14.01 2.29
CA ILE A 198 7.40 -12.64 2.79
C ILE A 198 6.03 -11.98 2.67
N ASP A 199 5.40 -11.66 3.81
CA ASP A 199 4.17 -10.89 3.88
C ASP A 199 4.51 -9.41 4.09
N SER A 200 4.38 -8.63 3.02
CA SER A 200 4.55 -7.18 3.02
C SER A 200 3.27 -6.54 2.54
N SER A 201 2.28 -6.40 3.43
CA SER A 201 0.95 -5.93 3.07
C SER A 201 0.37 -4.92 4.07
N TRP A 202 -0.49 -4.02 3.59
CA TRP A 202 -1.17 -3.04 4.44
C TRP A 202 -2.51 -2.59 3.85
N GLY A 203 -3.59 -2.88 4.57
CA GLY A 203 -4.94 -2.45 4.25
C GLY A 203 -5.12 -0.96 3.98
N GLY A 204 -5.90 -0.66 2.94
CA GLY A 204 -6.24 0.69 2.53
C GLY A 204 -5.23 1.37 1.62
N SER A 205 -4.13 0.69 1.27
CA SER A 205 -3.08 1.27 0.43
C SER A 205 -3.44 1.36 -1.06
N GLN A 206 -3.04 2.47 -1.67
CA GLN A 206 -3.03 2.69 -3.12
C GLN A 206 -1.70 2.20 -3.72
N ILE A 207 -1.67 1.91 -5.01
CA ILE A 207 -0.51 1.30 -5.67
C ILE A 207 0.74 2.19 -5.61
N GLU A 208 0.59 3.50 -5.68
CA GLU A 208 1.68 4.48 -5.71
C GLU A 208 2.52 4.45 -4.43
N ALA A 209 1.92 4.11 -3.30
CA ALA A 209 2.62 3.93 -2.02
C ALA A 209 3.65 2.79 -2.09
N TRP A 210 3.42 1.80 -2.96
CA TRP A 210 4.24 0.61 -3.18
C TRP A 210 5.23 0.73 -4.34
N MET A 211 5.28 1.88 -5.00
CA MET A 211 6.17 2.12 -6.13
C MET A 211 7.40 2.93 -5.73
N SER A 212 8.55 2.61 -6.33
CA SER A 212 9.73 3.46 -6.21
C SER A 212 9.47 4.83 -6.86
N ALA A 213 10.18 5.87 -6.39
CA ALA A 213 10.09 7.19 -7.03
C ALA A 213 10.51 7.14 -8.51
N ALA A 214 11.42 6.23 -8.88
CA ALA A 214 11.84 6.03 -10.27
C ALA A 214 10.72 5.39 -11.12
N ALA A 215 9.97 4.43 -10.57
CA ALA A 215 8.83 3.83 -11.23
C ALA A 215 7.72 4.85 -11.48
N LEU A 216 7.36 5.64 -10.46
CA LEU A 216 6.37 6.72 -10.59
C LEU A 216 6.81 7.80 -11.59
N THR A 217 8.08 8.20 -11.58
CA THR A 217 8.61 9.15 -12.58
C THR A 217 8.42 8.62 -14.02
N LYS A 218 8.45 7.30 -14.20
CA LYS A 218 8.34 6.67 -15.53
C LYS A 218 6.92 6.70 -16.08
N THR A 219 5.90 6.73 -15.22
CA THR A 219 4.50 6.90 -15.63
C THR A 219 4.23 8.34 -16.07
N GLY A 220 4.94 9.32 -15.47
CA GLY A 220 4.75 10.75 -15.74
C GLY A 220 3.45 11.32 -15.17
N LEU A 221 2.81 10.59 -14.25
CA LEU A 221 1.53 10.96 -13.64
C LEU A 221 1.68 11.80 -12.37
N ASP A 222 2.84 11.73 -11.70
CA ASP A 222 3.03 12.23 -10.33
C ASP A 222 4.18 13.24 -10.15
N ASP A 223 4.73 13.79 -11.23
CA ASP A 223 5.97 14.59 -11.21
C ASP A 223 5.97 15.72 -10.16
N ASP A 224 4.87 16.49 -10.06
CA ASP A 224 4.74 17.60 -9.10
C ASP A 224 4.70 17.10 -7.65
N ASN A 225 3.98 16.00 -7.40
CA ASN A 225 3.87 15.38 -6.07
C ASN A 225 5.18 14.70 -5.66
N LEU A 226 5.92 14.12 -6.59
CA LEU A 226 7.26 13.56 -6.36
C LEU A 226 8.27 14.66 -6.02
N ALA A 227 8.20 15.82 -6.69
CA ALA A 227 9.04 16.97 -6.36
C ALA A 227 8.74 17.49 -4.94
N LEU A 228 7.46 17.51 -4.55
CA LEU A 228 7.03 17.87 -3.21
C LEU A 228 7.48 16.84 -2.15
N LEU A 229 7.34 15.55 -2.43
CA LEU A 229 7.85 14.47 -1.57
C LEU A 229 9.36 14.58 -1.39
N SER A 230 10.11 14.85 -2.46
CA SER A 230 11.57 15.05 -2.40
C SER A 230 11.95 16.26 -1.55
N ALA A 231 11.20 17.36 -1.62
CA ALA A 231 11.42 18.51 -0.76
C ALA A 231 11.15 18.17 0.72
N TYR A 232 10.08 17.44 1.00
CA TYR A 232 9.76 16.96 2.36
C TYR A 232 10.81 16.01 2.91
N ALA A 233 11.32 15.08 2.09
CA ALA A 233 12.39 14.17 2.47
C ALA A 233 13.68 14.91 2.89
N ALA A 234 13.99 16.03 2.22
CA ALA A 234 15.17 16.82 2.49
C ALA A 234 15.02 17.75 3.71
N ASP A 235 13.86 18.40 3.83
CA ASP A 235 13.49 19.27 4.95
C ASP A 235 11.98 19.17 5.18
N PRO A 236 11.53 18.37 6.17
CA PRO A 236 10.11 18.19 6.45
C PRO A 236 9.37 19.51 6.71
N ALA A 237 10.01 20.49 7.36
CA ALA A 237 9.39 21.78 7.61
C ALA A 237 9.19 22.56 6.31
N ASP A 238 10.11 22.48 5.36
CA ASP A 238 9.96 23.10 4.05
C ASP A 238 8.91 22.41 3.18
N GLY A 239 8.91 21.07 3.13
CA GLY A 239 7.88 20.30 2.45
C GLY A 239 6.48 20.63 2.96
N THR A 240 6.30 20.60 4.28
CA THR A 240 5.02 20.92 4.95
C THR A 240 4.55 22.34 4.63
N ARG A 241 5.44 23.36 4.66
CA ARG A 241 5.09 24.74 4.26
C ARG A 241 4.65 24.83 2.79
N LYS A 242 5.36 24.15 1.87
CA LYS A 242 5.03 24.15 0.44
C LYS A 242 3.66 23.50 0.19
N PHE A 243 3.37 22.40 0.86
CA PHE A 243 2.06 21.76 0.79
C PHE A 243 0.96 22.68 1.34
N GLY A 244 1.22 23.39 2.44
CA GLY A 244 0.30 24.39 2.96
C GLY A 244 -0.11 25.43 1.92
N ALA A 245 0.86 25.96 1.17
CA ALA A 245 0.56 26.90 0.08
C ALA A 245 -0.31 26.28 -1.02
N ILE A 246 -0.05 25.02 -1.42
CA ILE A 246 -0.85 24.29 -2.41
C ILE A 246 -2.30 24.14 -1.93
N TRP A 247 -2.48 23.76 -0.66
CA TRP A 247 -3.80 23.60 -0.07
C TRP A 247 -4.57 24.92 0.00
N GLU A 248 -3.91 25.99 0.46
CA GLU A 248 -4.51 27.32 0.58
C GLU A 248 -4.90 27.89 -0.78
N ASP A 249 -4.04 27.72 -1.81
CA ASP A 249 -4.33 28.13 -3.19
C ASP A 249 -5.52 27.34 -3.77
N TRP A 250 -5.56 26.02 -3.55
CA TRP A 250 -6.69 25.19 -3.94
C TRP A 250 -7.99 25.68 -3.29
N TRP A 251 -7.96 25.92 -1.97
CA TRP A 251 -9.14 26.38 -1.23
C TRP A 251 -9.62 27.76 -1.72
N ALA A 252 -8.71 28.70 -1.95
CA ALA A 252 -9.04 30.01 -2.48
C ALA A 252 -9.71 29.94 -3.86
N GLY A 253 -9.30 28.99 -4.70
CA GLY A 253 -9.94 28.69 -5.97
C GLY A 253 -11.31 28.02 -5.83
N ALA A 254 -11.44 27.05 -4.92
CA ALA A 254 -12.67 26.29 -4.70
C ALA A 254 -13.77 27.09 -3.97
N MET A 255 -13.38 28.00 -3.07
CA MET A 255 -14.27 28.84 -2.26
C MET A 255 -13.92 30.35 -2.32
N PRO A 256 -14.04 31.01 -3.49
CA PRO A 256 -13.63 32.42 -3.64
C PRO A 256 -14.38 33.42 -2.74
N SER A 257 -15.57 33.06 -2.27
CA SER A 257 -16.37 33.90 -1.35
C SER A 257 -15.88 33.84 0.10
N ASP A 258 -15.05 32.86 0.46
CA ASP A 258 -14.47 32.66 1.78
C ASP A 258 -13.07 32.04 1.64
N PRO A 259 -12.10 32.78 1.05
CA PRO A 259 -10.85 32.19 0.55
C PRO A 259 -9.82 31.88 1.65
N ALA A 260 -10.06 32.31 2.89
CA ALA A 260 -9.14 32.09 4.01
C ALA A 260 -9.89 32.06 5.36
N PRO A 261 -10.78 31.06 5.60
CA PRO A 261 -11.56 30.98 6.83
C PRO A 261 -10.70 30.80 8.10
N TRP A 262 -9.42 30.45 7.95
CA TRP A 262 -8.45 30.29 9.05
C TRP A 262 -7.81 31.61 9.52
N THR A 263 -8.03 32.74 8.82
CA THR A 263 -7.45 34.04 9.19
C THR A 263 -8.43 34.96 9.92
N LEU A 264 -9.57 34.44 10.39
CA LEU A 264 -10.56 35.24 11.12
C LEU A 264 -10.07 35.53 12.55
N GLU A 265 -10.52 36.64 13.12
CA GLU A 265 -10.32 36.95 14.53
C GLU A 265 -11.16 36.02 15.42
N GLY A 266 -10.73 35.78 16.67
CA GLY A 266 -11.36 34.83 17.59
C GLY A 266 -12.89 34.99 17.72
N SER A 267 -13.35 36.22 17.98
CA SER A 267 -14.77 36.55 18.11
C SER A 267 -15.62 36.25 16.86
N GLN A 268 -15.00 36.17 15.67
CA GLN A 268 -15.71 35.89 14.44
C GLN A 268 -16.04 34.40 14.28
N TYR A 269 -15.35 33.49 14.97
CA TYR A 269 -15.70 32.07 14.99
C TYR A 269 -16.97 31.79 15.81
N GLU A 270 -17.45 32.73 16.63
CA GLU A 270 -18.73 32.61 17.36
C GLU A 270 -19.94 32.58 16.42
N ARG A 271 -19.78 32.99 15.14
CA ARG A 271 -20.84 32.89 14.12
C ARG A 271 -21.03 31.47 13.58
N TRP A 272 -20.10 30.57 13.88
CA TRP A 272 -20.18 29.15 13.54
C TRP A 272 -21.02 28.40 14.58
N LYS A 273 -21.43 27.18 14.28
CA LYS A 273 -22.26 26.38 15.20
C LYS A 273 -21.35 25.76 16.28
N PRO A 274 -21.78 25.61 17.55
CA PRO A 274 -20.96 24.94 18.56
C PRO A 274 -20.83 23.44 18.26
N VAL A 275 -19.64 22.87 18.45
CA VAL A 275 -19.41 21.42 18.32
C VAL A 275 -20.08 20.68 19.49
N PRO A 276 -20.89 19.64 19.25
CA PRO A 276 -21.47 18.83 20.32
C PRO A 276 -20.41 18.15 21.20
N THR A 277 -20.67 18.11 22.51
CA THR A 277 -19.82 17.41 23.49
C THR A 277 -20.55 16.17 24.07
N PRO A 278 -19.86 15.02 24.23
CA PRO A 278 -18.48 14.76 23.82
C PRO A 278 -18.33 14.77 22.29
N HIS A 279 -17.11 15.00 21.82
CA HIS A 279 -16.79 14.94 20.40
C HIS A 279 -17.15 13.57 19.83
N THR A 280 -17.95 13.58 18.77
CA THR A 280 -18.47 12.40 18.07
C THR A 280 -18.45 12.68 16.57
N SER A 281 -18.61 11.64 15.75
CA SER A 281 -18.71 11.83 14.30
C SER A 281 -19.85 12.80 13.96
N TRP A 282 -19.63 13.69 12.98
CA TRP A 282 -20.64 14.68 12.59
C TRP A 282 -21.91 14.06 12.02
N THR A 283 -21.85 12.81 11.56
CA THR A 283 -23.03 12.06 11.10
C THR A 283 -23.98 11.69 12.23
N LEU A 284 -23.49 11.71 13.48
CA LEU A 284 -24.28 11.43 14.68
C LEU A 284 -24.88 12.68 15.31
N TRP A 285 -24.55 13.87 14.80
CA TRP A 285 -25.10 15.12 15.33
C TRP A 285 -26.56 15.29 14.89
N GLU A 286 -27.42 15.73 15.81
CA GLU A 286 -28.86 16.00 15.55
C GLU A 286 -29.05 17.27 14.68
N ASN A 287 -28.50 17.28 13.47
CA ASN A 287 -28.63 18.37 12.48
C ASN A 287 -28.73 17.79 11.05
N GLU A 288 -29.75 18.24 10.30
CA GLU A 288 -30.01 17.80 8.92
C GLU A 288 -28.84 18.08 7.96
N ASP A 289 -28.00 19.08 8.25
CA ASP A 289 -26.86 19.47 7.41
C ASP A 289 -25.63 18.52 7.54
N THR A 290 -25.50 17.75 8.63
CA THR A 290 -24.29 16.92 8.90
C THR A 290 -24.55 15.42 8.90
N GLY A 291 -25.80 14.98 9.06
CA GLY A 291 -26.16 13.55 9.20
C GLY A 291 -25.82 12.65 8.02
N SER A 292 -25.54 13.21 6.84
CA SER A 292 -25.13 12.47 5.63
C SER A 292 -24.06 13.20 4.83
N HIS A 293 -23.28 14.08 5.47
CA HIS A 293 -22.32 14.94 4.78
C HIS A 293 -20.99 14.21 4.58
N ASN A 294 -20.63 13.97 3.31
CA ASN A 294 -19.28 13.62 2.88
C ASN A 294 -18.66 14.86 2.24
N GLY A 295 -17.53 15.31 2.78
CA GLY A 295 -16.90 16.57 2.40
C GLY A 295 -16.17 17.20 3.57
N ILE A 296 -16.06 18.54 3.52
CA ILE A 296 -15.24 19.30 4.47
C ILE A 296 -16.08 19.89 5.60
N VAL A 297 -15.57 19.80 6.83
CA VAL A 297 -16.04 20.54 7.99
C VAL A 297 -14.86 21.29 8.61
N TYR A 298 -15.00 22.61 8.77
CA TYR A 298 -14.06 23.41 9.53
C TYR A 298 -14.42 23.44 11.00
N TYR A 299 -13.39 23.43 11.84
CA TYR A 299 -13.43 23.54 13.29
C TYR A 299 -12.57 24.72 13.72
N ALA A 300 -12.99 25.47 14.73
CA ALA A 300 -12.18 26.55 15.30
C ALA A 300 -12.33 26.63 16.82
N THR A 301 -11.26 27.02 17.49
CA THR A 301 -11.25 27.35 18.92
C THR A 301 -10.28 28.49 19.22
N THR A 302 -10.39 29.07 20.40
CA THR A 302 -9.49 30.12 20.91
C THR A 302 -8.93 29.74 22.26
N LEU A 303 -7.72 30.23 22.55
CA LEU A 303 -7.06 30.09 23.84
C LEU A 303 -6.27 31.36 24.15
N SER A 304 -6.10 31.65 25.45
CA SER A 304 -5.23 32.74 25.90
C SER A 304 -3.99 32.18 26.59
N LEU A 305 -2.82 32.65 26.20
CA LEU A 305 -1.53 32.19 26.72
C LEU A 305 -0.75 33.35 27.36
N THR A 306 -0.01 33.05 28.41
CA THR A 306 1.08 33.91 28.89
C THR A 306 2.26 33.88 27.92
N ALA A 307 3.19 34.83 28.04
CA ALA A 307 4.40 34.84 27.23
C ALA A 307 5.26 33.57 27.41
N ASP A 308 5.33 33.04 28.63
CA ASP A 308 6.09 31.82 28.94
C ASP A 308 5.43 30.58 28.33
N GLU A 309 4.10 30.45 28.44
CA GLU A 309 3.36 29.33 27.81
C GLU A 309 3.45 29.39 26.28
N ALA A 310 3.33 30.57 25.67
CA ALA A 310 3.46 30.73 24.23
C ALA A 310 4.87 30.38 23.72
N ALA A 311 5.91 30.70 24.50
CA ALA A 311 7.30 30.34 24.16
C ALA A 311 7.60 28.85 24.39
N ALA A 312 6.91 28.21 25.33
CA ALA A 312 7.05 26.79 25.68
C ALA A 312 6.13 25.86 24.85
N ALA A 313 5.28 26.41 23.99
CA ALA A 313 4.35 25.63 23.16
C ALA A 313 5.12 24.69 22.22
N ASP A 314 4.85 23.40 22.33
CA ASP A 314 5.64 22.35 21.69
C ASP A 314 4.80 21.46 20.77
N THR A 315 3.68 20.95 21.27
CA THR A 315 2.86 19.98 20.52
C THR A 315 1.37 20.33 20.61
N LEU A 316 0.68 20.41 19.46
CA LEU A 316 -0.77 20.50 19.36
C LEU A 316 -1.37 19.10 19.17
N ALA A 317 -2.05 18.57 20.20
CA ALA A 317 -2.79 17.33 20.14
C ALA A 317 -4.26 17.61 19.80
N LEU A 318 -4.78 17.01 18.74
CA LEU A 318 -6.15 17.25 18.24
C LEU A 318 -7.12 16.08 18.46
N GLY A 319 -6.69 15.04 19.20
CA GLY A 319 -7.49 13.83 19.39
C GLY A 319 -7.61 13.00 18.10
N GLN A 320 -8.58 12.10 18.03
CA GLN A 320 -8.80 11.28 16.84
C GLN A 320 -9.45 12.12 15.76
N ILE A 321 -8.93 12.05 14.54
CA ILE A 321 -9.56 12.67 13.38
C ILE A 321 -9.72 11.61 12.30
N ASP A 322 -10.85 11.66 11.61
CA ASP A 322 -11.12 10.80 10.46
C ASP A 322 -10.52 11.34 9.16
N GLU A 323 -10.04 10.42 8.32
CA GLU A 323 -9.44 10.66 7.01
C GLU A 323 -8.37 11.77 6.98
N LEU A 324 -8.67 12.97 6.45
CA LEU A 324 -7.68 14.00 6.16
C LEU A 324 -7.95 15.26 6.97
N ASP A 325 -6.89 15.84 7.54
CA ASP A 325 -6.99 17.11 8.25
C ASP A 325 -5.84 18.06 7.97
N VAL A 326 -6.15 19.35 8.13
CA VAL A 326 -5.21 20.47 7.99
C VAL A 326 -5.42 21.43 9.14
N ALA A 327 -4.32 21.87 9.78
CA ALA A 327 -4.37 22.78 10.93
C ALA A 327 -3.65 24.11 10.69
N TRP A 328 -4.21 25.17 11.26
CA TRP A 328 -3.63 26.51 11.31
C TRP A 328 -3.62 27.05 12.74
N ILE A 329 -2.57 27.80 13.07
CA ILE A 329 -2.49 28.60 14.30
C ILE A 329 -2.33 30.06 13.88
N ASN A 330 -3.21 30.94 14.37
CA ASN A 330 -3.17 32.38 14.06
C ASN A 330 -3.14 32.71 12.56
N GLY A 331 -3.76 31.85 11.74
CA GLY A 331 -3.79 31.96 10.29
C GLY A 331 -2.56 31.42 9.57
N GLU A 332 -1.55 30.93 10.29
CA GLU A 332 -0.38 30.28 9.71
C GLU A 332 -0.57 28.77 9.65
N PHE A 333 -0.27 28.18 8.50
CA PHE A 333 -0.34 26.73 8.28
C PHE A 333 0.65 26.00 9.20
N VAL A 334 0.16 24.93 9.84
CA VAL A 334 0.96 24.11 10.77
C VAL A 334 1.32 22.78 10.12
N ASN A 335 0.31 21.97 9.81
CA ASN A 335 0.53 20.64 9.26
C ASN A 335 -0.75 20.10 8.61
N ALA A 336 -0.59 19.00 7.87
CA ALA A 336 -1.66 18.21 7.32
C ALA A 336 -1.29 16.71 7.34
N THR A 337 -2.26 15.84 7.59
CA THR A 337 -2.02 14.39 7.53
C THR A 337 -3.29 13.61 7.24
N PHE A 338 -3.11 12.31 6.97
CA PHE A 338 -4.18 11.36 6.68
C PHE A 338 -4.12 10.15 7.62
N GLY A 339 -5.30 9.67 8.06
CA GLY A 339 -5.46 8.42 8.79
C GLY A 339 -6.85 8.28 9.43
N TRP A 340 -7.41 7.07 9.37
CA TRP A 340 -8.74 6.74 9.90
C TRP A 340 -8.75 6.63 11.42
N GLY A 341 -9.40 7.58 12.10
CA GLY A 341 -9.57 7.58 13.55
C GLY A 341 -8.25 7.59 14.34
N THR A 342 -7.13 7.93 13.71
CA THR A 342 -5.82 8.00 14.37
C THR A 342 -5.69 9.31 15.16
N PRO A 343 -5.15 9.29 16.39
CA PRO A 343 -4.86 10.52 17.10
C PRO A 343 -3.88 11.42 16.33
N ARG A 344 -4.17 12.73 16.26
CA ARG A 344 -3.31 13.72 15.62
C ARG A 344 -2.49 14.48 16.65
N SER A 345 -1.22 14.65 16.34
CA SER A 345 -0.24 15.36 17.18
C SER A 345 0.72 16.09 16.26
N TYR A 346 0.75 17.43 16.32
CA TYR A 346 1.55 18.27 15.46
C TYR A 346 2.59 19.05 16.25
N ASP A 347 3.83 18.99 15.78
CA ASP A 347 4.90 19.87 16.26
C ASP A 347 4.51 21.31 15.94
N VAL A 348 4.59 22.18 16.95
CA VAL A 348 4.24 23.58 16.84
C VAL A 348 5.45 24.36 16.33
N PRO A 349 5.37 25.06 15.19
CA PRO A 349 6.45 25.93 14.74
C PRO A 349 6.78 26.99 15.78
N GLN A 350 8.07 27.24 15.99
CA GLN A 350 8.51 28.27 16.94
C GLN A 350 7.90 29.63 16.59
N GLY A 351 7.19 30.24 17.53
CA GLY A 351 6.53 31.53 17.35
C GLY A 351 5.14 31.48 16.73
N ALA A 352 4.60 30.28 16.44
CA ALA A 352 3.21 30.13 15.96
C ALA A 352 2.20 30.68 16.98
N PHE A 353 2.45 30.47 18.28
CA PHE A 353 1.69 31.07 19.37
C PHE A 353 2.31 32.38 19.86
N ARG A 354 1.47 33.27 20.38
CA ARG A 354 1.84 34.57 20.96
C ARG A 354 1.20 34.76 22.34
N GLU A 355 1.74 35.70 23.12
CA GLU A 355 1.09 36.15 24.35
C GLU A 355 -0.31 36.72 24.04
N GLY A 356 -1.29 36.37 24.89
CA GLY A 356 -2.68 36.78 24.74
C GLY A 356 -3.50 35.77 23.93
N GLU A 357 -4.50 36.27 23.21
CA GLU A 357 -5.44 35.44 22.44
C GLU A 357 -4.78 34.84 21.19
N ASN A 358 -5.01 33.55 21.00
CA ASN A 358 -4.61 32.76 19.85
C ASN A 358 -5.82 32.03 19.27
N THR A 359 -5.76 31.74 17.97
CA THR A 359 -6.79 30.99 17.24
C THR A 359 -6.20 29.69 16.71
N ILE A 360 -6.98 28.62 16.78
CA ILE A 360 -6.65 27.32 16.19
C ILE A 360 -7.80 26.95 15.26
N VAL A 361 -7.48 26.62 14.02
CA VAL A 361 -8.47 26.20 13.01
C VAL A 361 -8.04 24.87 12.42
N VAL A 362 -8.99 23.96 12.27
CA VAL A 362 -8.78 22.63 11.69
C VAL A 362 -9.80 22.41 10.58
N SER A 363 -9.35 22.06 9.39
CA SER A 363 -10.20 21.53 8.32
C SER A 363 -10.16 20.01 8.41
N VAL A 364 -11.31 19.35 8.37
CA VAL A 364 -11.40 17.89 8.30
C VAL A 364 -12.22 17.50 7.08
N TYR A 365 -11.68 16.63 6.25
CA TYR A 365 -12.34 16.05 5.09
C TYR A 365 -12.60 14.56 5.34
N SER A 366 -13.83 14.11 5.07
CA SER A 366 -14.17 12.69 5.01
C SER A 366 -14.95 12.40 3.73
N ALA A 367 -14.47 11.42 2.97
CA ALA A 367 -15.03 10.98 1.69
C ALA A 367 -16.20 10.02 1.89
N TRP A 368 -16.26 9.30 3.03
CA TRP A 368 -17.26 8.26 3.24
C TRP A 368 -17.63 7.97 4.70
N ASP A 369 -18.91 7.69 4.93
CA ASP A 369 -19.52 7.29 6.22
C ASP A 369 -19.28 8.27 7.38
N GLN A 370 -18.41 7.95 8.34
CA GLN A 370 -18.22 8.74 9.55
C GLN A 370 -17.02 9.68 9.42
N GLY A 371 -17.25 10.99 9.54
CA GLY A 371 -16.16 11.97 9.61
C GLY A 371 -16.07 12.73 10.93
N GLY A 372 -14.97 13.46 11.12
CA GLY A 372 -14.83 14.49 12.15
C GLY A 372 -13.70 14.29 13.15
N MET A 373 -13.58 15.27 14.04
CA MET A 373 -12.75 15.17 15.24
C MET A 373 -13.51 14.34 16.28
N THR A 374 -13.13 13.08 16.46
CA THR A 374 -13.80 12.08 17.30
C THR A 374 -12.95 11.72 18.52
N GLY A 375 -13.55 11.07 19.52
CA GLY A 375 -12.81 10.57 20.69
C GLY A 375 -12.76 11.55 21.87
N PRO A 376 -12.16 11.15 23.01
CA PRO A 376 -12.36 11.87 24.26
C PRO A 376 -11.75 13.27 24.17
N THR A 377 -12.52 14.27 24.56
CA THR A 377 -12.09 15.68 24.57
C THR A 377 -10.84 15.92 25.43
N GLY A 378 -10.55 15.03 26.39
CA GLY A 378 -9.31 15.06 27.18
C GLY A 378 -8.02 14.83 26.40
N ASP A 379 -8.09 14.28 25.18
CA ASP A 379 -6.93 14.07 24.31
C ASP A 379 -6.60 15.29 23.44
N ILE A 380 -7.46 16.32 23.47
CA ILE A 380 -7.31 17.56 22.70
C ILE A 380 -6.68 18.61 23.60
N ALA A 381 -5.43 18.98 23.32
CA ALA A 381 -4.66 19.87 24.18
C ALA A 381 -3.43 20.49 23.50
N LEU A 382 -2.94 21.59 24.05
CA LEU A 382 -1.61 22.11 23.77
C LEU A 382 -0.64 21.58 24.84
N LYS A 383 0.40 20.84 24.44
CA LYS A 383 1.47 20.38 25.31
C LYS A 383 2.64 21.35 25.25
N LEU A 384 3.21 21.65 26.41
CA LEU A 384 4.38 22.51 26.55
C LEU A 384 5.64 21.65 26.73
N ASP A 385 6.81 22.18 26.37
CA ASP A 385 8.11 21.48 26.43
C ASP A 385 8.49 20.97 27.84
N GLY A 386 7.93 21.58 28.89
CA GLY A 386 8.05 21.16 30.29
C GLY A 386 7.11 20.03 30.73
N GLY A 387 6.29 19.49 29.83
CA GLY A 387 5.32 18.43 30.10
C GLY A 387 3.98 18.90 30.67
N GLU A 388 3.80 20.20 30.89
CA GLU A 388 2.50 20.80 31.19
C GLU A 388 1.58 20.70 29.98
N THR A 389 0.27 20.64 30.22
CA THR A 389 -0.74 20.48 29.17
C THR A 389 -1.91 21.43 29.43
N ILE A 390 -2.26 22.22 28.41
CA ILE A 390 -3.38 23.15 28.41
C ILE A 390 -4.54 22.48 27.66
N PRO A 391 -5.67 22.15 28.34
CA PRO A 391 -6.80 21.48 27.71
C PRO A 391 -7.45 22.35 26.62
N LEU A 392 -7.77 21.72 25.50
CA LEU A 392 -8.45 22.35 24.36
C LEU A 392 -9.72 21.59 23.94
N GLY A 393 -10.13 20.56 24.68
CA GLY A 393 -11.27 19.72 24.31
C GLY A 393 -12.64 20.37 24.39
N ASP A 394 -12.74 21.55 25.02
CA ASP A 394 -13.99 22.28 25.19
C ASP A 394 -14.03 23.51 24.26
N SER A 395 -15.24 23.96 23.92
CA SER A 395 -15.49 25.26 23.26
C SER A 395 -15.05 25.38 21.78
N TRP A 396 -15.16 24.31 21.00
CA TRP A 396 -15.01 24.38 19.55
C TRP A 396 -16.29 24.85 18.86
N THR A 397 -16.14 25.57 17.74
CA THR A 397 -17.21 25.84 16.78
C THR A 397 -16.91 25.20 15.43
N TYR A 398 -17.93 24.95 14.62
CA TYR A 398 -17.81 24.31 13.31
C TYR A 398 -18.62 24.97 12.20
N LYS A 399 -18.14 24.80 10.97
CA LYS A 399 -18.80 25.21 9.73
C LYS A 399 -18.74 24.09 8.70
N VAL A 400 -19.92 23.64 8.25
CA VAL A 400 -20.06 22.66 7.15
C VAL A 400 -19.83 23.36 5.82
N ILE A 401 -19.06 22.73 4.95
CA ILE A 401 -18.76 23.21 3.60
C ILE A 401 -19.57 22.40 2.59
N PRO A 402 -20.14 23.02 1.53
CA PRO A 402 -20.89 22.28 0.51
C PRO A 402 -20.05 21.14 -0.11
N ALA A 403 -20.63 19.94 -0.22
CA ALA A 403 -19.97 18.78 -0.83
C ALA A 403 -19.51 19.03 -2.28
N SER A 404 -20.11 20.00 -2.97
CA SER A 404 -19.70 20.43 -4.32
C SER A 404 -18.29 21.01 -4.41
N VAL A 405 -17.65 21.34 -3.27
CA VAL A 405 -16.24 21.75 -3.21
C VAL A 405 -15.31 20.60 -3.61
N GLY A 406 -15.73 19.35 -3.39
CA GLY A 406 -14.97 18.16 -3.76
C GLY A 406 -13.85 17.81 -2.78
N ALA A 407 -13.05 16.82 -3.17
CA ALA A 407 -11.91 16.34 -2.40
C ALA A 407 -10.74 17.34 -2.50
N PRO A 408 -10.07 17.61 -1.38
CA PRO A 408 -8.93 18.52 -1.37
C PRO A 408 -7.59 17.79 -1.64
N PRO A 409 -6.50 18.49 -2.00
CA PRO A 409 -5.20 17.88 -2.30
C PRO A 409 -4.61 17.17 -1.08
N SER A 410 -4.12 15.93 -1.17
CA SER A 410 -3.50 15.25 -0.01
C SER A 410 -1.97 15.38 -0.02
N PRO A 411 -1.29 15.42 1.15
CA PRO A 411 0.16 15.44 1.19
C PRO A 411 0.73 14.12 0.63
N PRO A 412 1.78 14.17 -0.21
CA PRO A 412 2.31 12.96 -0.85
C PRO A 412 3.09 12.05 0.10
N TRP A 413 3.41 12.50 1.32
CA TRP A 413 4.04 11.69 2.38
C TRP A 413 3.04 11.07 3.36
N THR A 414 1.75 11.05 3.01
CA THR A 414 0.73 10.30 3.77
C THR A 414 1.03 8.80 3.73
N SER A 415 0.42 8.03 4.65
CA SER A 415 0.79 6.62 4.84
C SER A 415 0.33 5.72 3.69
N VAL A 416 -0.96 5.36 3.68
CA VAL A 416 -1.54 4.38 2.75
C VAL A 416 -1.94 5.00 1.40
N THR A 417 -2.16 6.30 1.33
CA THR A 417 -2.54 7.05 0.11
C THR A 417 -1.43 7.99 -0.38
N GLY A 418 -0.22 7.86 0.16
CA GLY A 418 0.93 8.66 -0.25
C GLY A 418 1.73 8.00 -1.38
N LEU A 419 2.79 8.66 -1.80
CA LEU A 419 3.71 8.19 -2.83
C LEU A 419 4.94 7.55 -2.19
N THR A 420 5.34 6.37 -2.67
CA THR A 420 6.62 5.70 -2.36
C THR A 420 6.85 5.29 -0.90
N GLY A 421 6.10 5.84 0.06
CA GLY A 421 6.38 5.72 1.49
C GLY A 421 6.50 4.28 1.97
N MET A 422 5.61 3.40 1.50
CA MET A 422 5.58 1.99 1.88
C MET A 422 6.62 1.19 1.10
N TYR A 423 6.85 1.47 -0.18
CA TYR A 423 7.98 0.90 -0.93
C TYR A 423 9.28 1.13 -0.17
N ASN A 424 9.54 2.37 0.22
CA ASN A 424 10.79 2.76 0.88
C ASN A 424 11.00 2.07 2.22
N ALA A 425 9.95 1.79 2.97
CA ALA A 425 10.02 1.20 4.31
C ALA A 425 9.87 -0.34 4.33
N MET A 426 9.13 -0.91 3.38
CA MET A 426 8.66 -2.29 3.45
C MET A 426 9.22 -3.16 2.32
N ILE A 427 9.50 -2.58 1.14
CA ILE A 427 10.07 -3.29 -0.01
C ILE A 427 11.57 -3.02 -0.12
N ALA A 428 12.00 -1.77 0.06
CA ALA A 428 13.39 -1.37 -0.11
C ALA A 428 14.37 -2.04 0.87
N PRO A 429 14.00 -2.32 2.12
CA PRO A 429 14.90 -3.04 3.02
C PRO A 429 15.08 -4.54 2.68
N LEU A 430 14.28 -5.11 1.77
CA LEU A 430 14.51 -6.46 1.25
C LEU A 430 15.76 -6.55 0.36
N GLY A 431 16.36 -5.41 0.01
CA GLY A 431 17.58 -5.36 -0.81
C GLY A 431 17.35 -5.91 -2.22
N GLU A 432 18.35 -6.57 -2.78
CA GLU A 432 18.32 -7.19 -4.11
C GLU A 432 18.22 -8.72 -4.02
N MET A 433 17.59 -9.24 -2.95
CA MET A 433 17.43 -10.67 -2.76
C MET A 433 16.61 -11.27 -3.91
N PRO A 434 17.14 -12.24 -4.68
CA PRO A 434 16.38 -12.84 -5.76
C PRO A 434 15.15 -13.55 -5.22
N LEU A 435 14.04 -13.46 -5.94
CA LEU A 435 12.79 -14.12 -5.59
C LEU A 435 12.38 -15.12 -6.68
N THR A 436 11.67 -16.17 -6.27
CA THR A 436 11.05 -17.12 -7.20
C THR A 436 9.88 -16.46 -7.91
N ALA A 437 9.02 -15.75 -7.18
CA ALA A 437 7.90 -14.98 -7.76
C ALA A 437 7.36 -13.94 -6.76
N ALA A 438 6.50 -13.05 -7.25
CA ALA A 438 5.70 -12.17 -6.41
C ALA A 438 4.19 -12.38 -6.65
N LEU A 439 3.39 -12.20 -5.60
CA LEU A 439 1.93 -12.17 -5.63
C LEU A 439 1.47 -10.79 -5.18
N TRP A 440 0.60 -10.17 -5.97
CA TRP A 440 0.04 -8.85 -5.73
C TRP A 440 -1.47 -8.92 -5.61
N TYR A 441 -2.00 -8.53 -4.45
CA TYR A 441 -3.45 -8.42 -4.25
C TYR A 441 -3.80 -7.04 -3.70
N GLN A 442 -4.11 -6.15 -4.64
CA GLN A 442 -4.46 -4.76 -4.38
C GLN A 442 -5.30 -4.21 -5.52
N GLY A 443 -6.04 -3.15 -5.21
CA GLY A 443 -6.73 -2.35 -6.20
C GLY A 443 -7.99 -1.70 -5.66
N GLU A 444 -8.51 -2.18 -4.52
CA GLU A 444 -9.78 -1.68 -3.99
C GLU A 444 -9.73 -0.18 -3.66
N SER A 445 -8.56 0.34 -3.25
CA SER A 445 -8.35 1.77 -3.00
C SER A 445 -8.19 2.61 -4.28
N ASP A 446 -7.99 1.97 -5.44
CA ASP A 446 -7.79 2.62 -6.74
C ASP A 446 -8.99 2.42 -7.70
N ALA A 447 -10.00 1.63 -7.29
CA ALA A 447 -11.19 1.35 -8.09
C ALA A 447 -12.01 2.61 -8.45
N GLY A 448 -11.73 3.77 -7.84
CA GLY A 448 -12.32 5.05 -8.20
C GLY A 448 -11.63 5.77 -9.38
N GLN A 449 -10.43 5.35 -9.77
CA GLN A 449 -9.63 5.90 -10.88
C GLN A 449 -8.92 4.77 -11.66
N PRO A 450 -9.68 3.84 -12.27
CA PRO A 450 -9.08 2.67 -12.92
C PRO A 450 -8.27 3.00 -14.17
N GLU A 451 -8.40 4.20 -14.75
CA GLU A 451 -7.87 4.56 -16.06
C GLU A 451 -6.34 4.70 -16.11
N THR A 452 -5.68 4.84 -14.94
CA THR A 452 -4.23 4.96 -14.81
C THR A 452 -3.58 3.74 -14.15
N TYR A 453 -4.39 2.78 -13.70
CA TYR A 453 -3.92 1.68 -12.87
C TYR A 453 -3.01 0.70 -13.63
N ASP A 454 -3.25 0.49 -14.92
CA ASP A 454 -2.42 -0.36 -15.78
C ASP A 454 -1.01 0.21 -15.97
N ASP A 455 -0.87 1.53 -16.17
CA ASP A 455 0.42 2.22 -16.22
C ASP A 455 1.20 2.06 -14.92
N TYR A 456 0.55 2.27 -13.76
CA TYR A 456 1.17 2.08 -12.45
C TYR A 456 1.57 0.63 -12.20
N LEU A 457 0.68 -0.32 -12.48
CA LEU A 457 0.92 -1.74 -12.23
C LEU A 457 2.05 -2.27 -13.11
N ALA A 458 2.08 -1.93 -14.40
CA ALA A 458 3.17 -2.32 -15.29
C ALA A 458 4.52 -1.74 -14.85
N ALA A 459 4.56 -0.45 -14.47
CA ALA A 459 5.78 0.19 -13.98
C ALA A 459 6.27 -0.40 -12.65
N MET A 460 5.37 -0.75 -11.74
CA MET A 460 5.71 -1.41 -10.47
C MET A 460 6.29 -2.81 -10.69
N ILE A 461 5.67 -3.60 -11.57
CA ILE A 461 6.17 -4.95 -11.92
C ILE A 461 7.58 -4.86 -12.52
N GLU A 462 7.81 -3.91 -13.43
CA GLU A 462 9.14 -3.69 -14.01
C GLU A 462 10.18 -3.27 -12.95
N ASP A 463 9.83 -2.36 -12.04
CA ASP A 463 10.71 -1.93 -10.95
C ASP A 463 11.09 -3.09 -10.03
N TRP A 464 10.11 -3.91 -9.65
CA TRP A 464 10.35 -5.06 -8.78
C TRP A 464 11.16 -6.15 -9.47
N ARG A 465 10.97 -6.37 -10.78
CA ARG A 465 11.83 -7.26 -11.57
C ARG A 465 13.25 -6.74 -11.70
N GLY A 466 13.42 -5.42 -11.87
CA GLY A 466 14.73 -4.78 -11.85
C GLY A 466 15.51 -5.04 -10.55
N ARG A 467 14.78 -5.30 -9.46
CA ARG A 467 15.31 -5.52 -8.12
C ARG A 467 15.49 -6.99 -7.72
N PHE A 468 14.48 -7.81 -8.00
CA PHE A 468 14.38 -9.19 -7.51
C PHE A 468 14.62 -10.25 -8.59
N GLY A 469 14.72 -9.85 -9.87
CA GLY A 469 15.04 -10.69 -11.01
C GLY A 469 14.26 -10.33 -12.27
N SER A 470 14.95 -10.14 -13.41
CA SER A 470 14.36 -9.55 -14.63
C SER A 470 13.16 -10.31 -15.19
N GLU A 471 13.16 -11.64 -15.10
CA GLU A 471 12.07 -12.51 -15.56
C GLU A 471 11.28 -13.09 -14.38
N MET A 472 11.29 -12.44 -13.21
CA MET A 472 10.56 -12.95 -12.04
C MET A 472 9.06 -13.05 -12.37
N PRO A 473 8.47 -14.26 -12.27
CA PRO A 473 7.02 -14.45 -12.39
C PRO A 473 6.23 -13.55 -11.44
N PHE A 474 5.12 -13.03 -11.93
CA PHE A 474 4.26 -12.12 -11.18
C PHE A 474 2.79 -12.56 -11.26
N GLY A 475 2.17 -12.80 -10.11
CA GLY A 475 0.75 -13.14 -10.03
C GLY A 475 -0.09 -11.96 -9.57
N ILE A 476 -0.98 -11.47 -10.42
CA ILE A 476 -1.95 -10.42 -10.07
C ILE A 476 -3.24 -11.10 -9.59
N VAL A 477 -3.61 -10.90 -8.34
CA VAL A 477 -4.92 -11.30 -7.84
C VAL A 477 -5.94 -10.24 -8.24
N GLN A 478 -6.86 -10.63 -9.12
CA GLN A 478 -7.92 -9.74 -9.59
C GLN A 478 -8.81 -9.30 -8.43
N LEU A 479 -9.47 -8.14 -8.52
CA LEU A 479 -10.48 -7.77 -7.53
C LEU A 479 -11.67 -8.74 -7.51
N ALA A 480 -12.07 -9.13 -6.31
CA ALA A 480 -13.23 -9.99 -6.11
C ALA A 480 -14.53 -9.20 -6.29
N ASN A 481 -15.68 -9.87 -6.29
CA ASN A 481 -16.98 -9.19 -6.27
C ASN A 481 -17.26 -8.51 -4.93
N PHE A 482 -17.59 -7.22 -4.98
CA PHE A 482 -18.00 -6.42 -3.82
C PHE A 482 -18.94 -5.30 -4.29
N GLY A 483 -19.93 -4.91 -3.49
CA GLY A 483 -20.84 -3.82 -3.83
C GLY A 483 -22.22 -4.27 -4.32
N VAL A 484 -22.89 -3.39 -5.06
CA VAL A 484 -24.31 -3.57 -5.39
C VAL A 484 -24.47 -4.60 -6.52
N LEU A 485 -25.34 -5.60 -6.28
CA LEU A 485 -25.75 -6.53 -7.32
C LEU A 485 -26.50 -5.78 -8.43
N GLN A 486 -26.09 -6.00 -9.67
CA GLN A 486 -26.70 -5.38 -10.85
C GLN A 486 -27.62 -6.34 -11.60
N SER A 487 -28.65 -5.78 -12.24
CA SER A 487 -29.61 -6.52 -13.06
C SER A 487 -29.60 -6.09 -14.53
N GLY A 488 -28.71 -5.17 -14.89
CA GLY A 488 -28.51 -4.61 -16.22
C GLY A 488 -27.08 -4.05 -16.35
N PRO A 489 -26.64 -3.75 -17.58
CA PRO A 489 -25.37 -3.09 -17.83
C PRO A 489 -25.25 -1.76 -17.08
N VAL A 490 -24.09 -1.54 -16.47
CA VAL A 490 -23.73 -0.29 -15.77
C VAL A 490 -22.29 0.06 -16.06
N GLU A 491 -21.90 1.31 -15.84
CA GLU A 491 -20.49 1.64 -15.70
C GLU A 491 -20.01 1.31 -14.29
N SER A 492 -18.76 0.85 -14.16
CA SER A 492 -18.20 0.40 -12.90
C SER A 492 -16.69 0.62 -12.90
N GLY A 493 -16.22 1.49 -11.99
CA GLY A 493 -14.78 1.68 -11.79
C GLY A 493 -14.10 0.41 -11.27
N TRP A 494 -14.83 -0.39 -10.49
CA TRP A 494 -14.38 -1.70 -10.02
C TRP A 494 -14.15 -2.70 -11.16
N ALA A 495 -15.06 -2.74 -12.15
CA ALA A 495 -14.89 -3.53 -13.36
C ALA A 495 -13.75 -2.99 -14.24
N GLY A 496 -13.64 -1.67 -14.39
CA GLY A 496 -12.51 -1.03 -15.07
C GLY A 496 -11.17 -1.43 -14.47
N LEU A 497 -11.07 -1.50 -13.15
CA LEU A 497 -9.84 -1.94 -12.49
C LEU A 497 -9.54 -3.42 -12.71
N ARG A 498 -10.57 -4.29 -12.70
CA ARG A 498 -10.41 -5.72 -13.06
C ARG A 498 -9.88 -5.88 -14.48
N GLU A 499 -10.33 -5.02 -15.40
CA GLU A 499 -9.86 -4.98 -16.77
C GLU A 499 -8.42 -4.48 -16.86
N ALA A 500 -8.04 -3.43 -16.13
CA ALA A 500 -6.65 -2.97 -16.04
C ALA A 500 -5.71 -4.09 -15.55
N GLN A 501 -6.09 -4.80 -14.48
CA GLN A 501 -5.36 -5.97 -13.98
C GLN A 501 -5.23 -7.08 -15.03
N ARG A 502 -6.32 -7.36 -15.77
CA ARG A 502 -6.34 -8.35 -16.85
C ARG A 502 -5.45 -7.93 -18.02
N ALA A 503 -5.51 -6.66 -18.43
CA ALA A 503 -4.75 -6.12 -19.54
C ALA A 503 -3.24 -6.19 -19.28
N VAL A 504 -2.79 -5.82 -18.07
CA VAL A 504 -1.38 -5.93 -17.67
C VAL A 504 -0.93 -7.40 -17.67
N ALA A 505 -1.74 -8.31 -17.12
CA ALA A 505 -1.42 -9.74 -17.16
C ALA A 505 -1.33 -10.30 -18.58
N ALA A 506 -2.22 -9.87 -19.49
CA ALA A 506 -2.23 -10.33 -20.87
C ALA A 506 -1.09 -9.74 -21.73
N ALA A 507 -0.51 -8.63 -21.31
CA ALA A 507 0.54 -7.93 -22.07
C ALA A 507 1.96 -8.47 -21.81
N ASP A 508 2.13 -9.35 -20.83
CA ASP A 508 3.44 -9.78 -20.34
C ASP A 508 3.50 -11.29 -20.05
N GLU A 509 4.43 -11.99 -20.71
CA GLU A 509 4.54 -13.45 -20.66
C GLU A 509 4.99 -14.02 -19.31
N HIS A 510 5.56 -13.18 -18.44
CA HIS A 510 5.96 -13.55 -17.08
C HIS A 510 4.95 -13.08 -16.02
N THR A 511 3.78 -12.60 -16.43
CA THR A 511 2.69 -12.20 -15.53
C THR A 511 1.45 -13.03 -15.81
N GLY A 512 0.69 -13.34 -14.76
CA GLY A 512 -0.61 -14.00 -14.91
C GLY A 512 -1.65 -13.49 -13.93
N LEU A 513 -2.91 -13.74 -14.27
CA LEU A 513 -4.06 -13.28 -13.50
C LEU A 513 -4.66 -14.42 -12.66
N ILE A 514 -4.85 -14.16 -11.37
CA ILE A 514 -5.55 -15.02 -10.43
C ILE A 514 -6.98 -14.47 -10.30
N VAL A 515 -7.90 -15.07 -11.06
CA VAL A 515 -9.31 -14.66 -11.06
C VAL A 515 -9.95 -14.93 -9.70
N SER A 516 -10.67 -13.95 -9.16
CA SER A 516 -11.28 -14.02 -7.82
C SER A 516 -12.77 -13.61 -7.81
N VAL A 517 -13.33 -13.27 -8.96
CA VAL A 517 -14.68 -12.70 -9.12
C VAL A 517 -15.75 -13.55 -8.41
N ASP A 518 -15.66 -14.88 -8.52
CA ASP A 518 -16.58 -15.86 -7.93
C ASP A 518 -16.33 -16.16 -6.44
N ALA A 519 -15.22 -15.69 -5.87
CA ALA A 519 -14.85 -15.82 -4.46
C ALA A 519 -15.14 -14.54 -3.65
N GLY A 520 -15.89 -13.60 -4.22
CA GLY A 520 -16.28 -12.33 -3.59
C GLY A 520 -17.49 -12.41 -2.66
N ASN A 521 -17.81 -11.29 -2.02
CA ASN A 521 -19.02 -11.09 -1.24
C ASN A 521 -19.59 -9.68 -1.50
N PRO A 522 -20.81 -9.55 -2.04
CA PRO A 522 -21.42 -8.24 -2.31
C PRO A 522 -21.52 -7.32 -1.08
N ARG A 523 -21.49 -7.87 0.14
CA ARG A 523 -21.63 -7.10 1.40
C ARG A 523 -20.35 -6.99 2.20
N ASP A 524 -19.26 -7.62 1.78
CA ASP A 524 -18.00 -7.61 2.50
C ASP A 524 -16.85 -7.55 1.51
N ILE A 525 -16.15 -6.42 1.51
CA ILE A 525 -14.99 -6.18 0.64
C ILE A 525 -13.83 -7.13 0.97
N HIS A 526 -13.86 -7.79 2.13
CA HIS A 526 -12.85 -8.75 2.59
C HIS A 526 -13.42 -10.18 2.70
N PRO A 527 -13.75 -10.85 1.57
CA PRO A 527 -14.30 -12.20 1.60
C PRO A 527 -13.35 -13.19 2.27
N ALA A 528 -13.88 -14.02 3.16
CA ALA A 528 -13.08 -14.91 4.02
C ALA A 528 -12.55 -16.17 3.31
N ASP A 529 -13.04 -16.50 2.11
CA ASP A 529 -12.58 -17.67 1.35
C ASP A 529 -11.25 -17.38 0.64
N LYS A 530 -10.17 -17.29 1.42
CA LYS A 530 -8.81 -17.10 0.89
C LYS A 530 -8.17 -18.39 0.39
N LEU A 531 -8.74 -19.54 0.72
CA LEU A 531 -8.20 -20.84 0.31
C LEU A 531 -8.24 -21.00 -1.21
N VAL A 532 -9.40 -20.73 -1.83
CA VAL A 532 -9.53 -20.85 -3.29
C VAL A 532 -8.58 -19.92 -4.04
N ILE A 533 -8.34 -18.71 -3.51
CA ILE A 533 -7.40 -17.75 -4.08
C ILE A 533 -5.96 -18.27 -3.98
N GLY A 534 -5.55 -18.80 -2.83
CA GLY A 534 -4.24 -19.43 -2.65
C GLY A 534 -4.03 -20.61 -3.61
N GLN A 535 -5.05 -21.46 -3.80
CA GLN A 535 -4.97 -22.58 -4.74
C GLN A 535 -4.83 -22.15 -6.19
N ARG A 536 -5.54 -21.09 -6.60
CA ARG A 536 -5.39 -20.51 -7.95
C ARG A 536 -4.02 -19.84 -8.14
N ALA A 537 -3.50 -19.17 -7.11
CA ALA A 537 -2.14 -18.66 -7.12
C ALA A 537 -1.10 -19.78 -7.27
N ALA A 538 -1.30 -20.92 -6.59
CA ALA A 538 -0.41 -22.08 -6.71
C ALA A 538 -0.50 -22.71 -8.10
N ARG A 539 -1.70 -22.82 -8.66
CA ARG A 539 -1.91 -23.25 -10.05
C ARG A 539 -1.17 -22.35 -11.04
N LEU A 540 -1.28 -21.03 -10.89
CA LEU A 540 -0.55 -20.08 -11.74
C LEU A 540 0.97 -20.25 -11.62
N MET A 541 1.50 -20.39 -10.40
CA MET A 541 2.94 -20.51 -10.20
C MET A 541 3.50 -21.84 -10.72
N ARG A 542 2.73 -22.93 -10.67
CA ARG A 542 3.10 -24.19 -11.33
C ARG A 542 3.39 -23.97 -12.82
N ASP A 543 2.57 -23.18 -13.49
CA ASP A 543 2.78 -22.81 -14.90
C ASP A 543 3.97 -21.84 -15.05
N LEU A 544 3.86 -20.62 -14.52
CA LEU A 544 4.84 -19.56 -14.78
C LEU A 544 6.23 -19.81 -14.18
N ALA A 545 6.32 -20.33 -12.95
CA ALA A 545 7.59 -20.47 -12.23
C ALA A 545 8.21 -21.86 -12.38
N TYR A 546 7.40 -22.89 -12.61
CA TYR A 546 7.86 -24.28 -12.69
C TYR A 546 7.66 -24.93 -14.07
N GLY A 547 7.07 -24.21 -15.04
CA GLY A 547 6.91 -24.68 -16.43
C GLY A 547 5.99 -25.89 -16.57
N GLN A 548 5.06 -26.08 -15.63
CA GLN A 548 4.05 -27.12 -15.73
C GLN A 548 2.94 -26.65 -16.66
N ASP A 549 2.70 -27.36 -17.76
CA ASP A 549 1.61 -27.06 -18.71
C ASP A 549 0.25 -27.31 -18.06
N VAL A 550 -0.22 -26.31 -17.31
CA VAL A 550 -1.50 -26.29 -16.63
C VAL A 550 -2.20 -24.99 -16.98
N ALA A 551 -3.41 -25.11 -17.53
CA ALA A 551 -4.28 -23.96 -17.75
C ALA A 551 -4.43 -23.13 -16.44
N THR A 552 -4.80 -21.86 -16.53
CA THR A 552 -5.03 -21.02 -15.34
C THR A 552 -6.45 -20.46 -15.24
N GLY A 553 -7.28 -20.75 -16.25
CA GLY A 553 -8.70 -20.40 -16.34
C GLY A 553 -8.96 -19.54 -17.59
N PRO A 554 -10.18 -19.53 -18.14
CA PRO A 554 -10.43 -18.87 -19.42
C PRO A 554 -10.10 -17.37 -19.43
N MET A 555 -9.22 -16.97 -20.35
CA MET A 555 -8.85 -15.57 -20.55
C MET A 555 -9.27 -15.10 -21.93
N ALA A 556 -10.17 -14.11 -22.00
CA ALA A 556 -10.60 -13.57 -23.29
C ALA A 556 -9.44 -12.85 -24.00
N ARG A 557 -9.25 -13.19 -25.27
CA ARG A 557 -8.11 -12.73 -26.08
C ARG A 557 -8.52 -11.77 -27.19
N SER A 558 -9.61 -12.05 -27.88
CA SER A 558 -10.06 -11.25 -29.02
C SER A 558 -11.59 -11.29 -29.16
N SER A 559 -12.13 -10.27 -29.84
CA SER A 559 -13.54 -10.16 -30.21
C SER A 559 -13.60 -9.74 -31.68
N ILE A 560 -14.07 -10.63 -32.55
CA ILE A 560 -14.04 -10.44 -34.02
C ILE A 560 -15.46 -10.53 -34.58
N ALA A 561 -15.90 -9.49 -35.27
CA ALA A 561 -17.18 -9.46 -35.98
C ALA A 561 -17.00 -9.93 -37.44
N GLN A 562 -17.70 -11.00 -37.81
CA GLN A 562 -17.72 -11.52 -39.17
C GLN A 562 -19.10 -12.15 -39.50
N ASN A 563 -19.66 -11.83 -40.67
CA ASN A 563 -20.87 -12.48 -41.21
C ASN A 563 -22.11 -12.49 -40.30
N GLY A 564 -22.30 -11.45 -39.47
CA GLY A 564 -23.44 -11.36 -38.53
C GLY A 564 -23.22 -12.10 -37.20
N THR A 565 -21.98 -12.51 -36.92
CA THR A 565 -21.58 -13.14 -35.67
C THR A 565 -20.37 -12.40 -35.09
N ILE A 566 -20.39 -12.16 -33.79
CA ILE A 566 -19.21 -11.72 -33.03
C ILE A 566 -18.64 -12.95 -32.30
N THR A 567 -17.39 -13.29 -32.57
CA THR A 567 -16.68 -14.42 -31.95
C THR A 567 -15.71 -13.89 -30.92
N VAL A 568 -15.85 -14.35 -29.67
CA VAL A 568 -14.88 -14.07 -28.59
C VAL A 568 -14.05 -15.33 -28.35
N SER A 569 -12.74 -15.24 -28.56
CA SER A 569 -11.81 -16.35 -28.36
C SER A 569 -11.16 -16.31 -26.97
N PHE A 570 -11.00 -17.46 -26.33
CA PHE A 570 -10.35 -17.58 -25.02
C PHE A 570 -9.08 -18.43 -25.10
N ASP A 571 -8.03 -17.97 -24.42
CA ASP A 571 -6.85 -18.77 -24.08
C ASP A 571 -7.04 -19.42 -22.69
N GLU A 572 -6.10 -20.27 -22.26
CA GLU A 572 -6.08 -20.85 -20.89
C GLU A 572 -7.33 -21.67 -20.51
N VAL A 573 -8.04 -22.22 -21.50
CA VAL A 573 -9.24 -23.04 -21.29
C VAL A 573 -8.87 -24.49 -21.01
N ASN A 574 -9.32 -25.03 -19.87
CA ASN A 574 -9.23 -26.47 -19.62
C ASN A 574 -10.43 -27.20 -20.27
N GLY A 575 -10.17 -27.88 -21.39
CA GLY A 575 -11.22 -28.62 -22.12
C GLY A 575 -12.06 -27.68 -23.00
N SER A 576 -13.27 -27.37 -22.55
CA SER A 576 -14.21 -26.46 -23.22
C SER A 576 -14.68 -25.39 -22.24
N LEU A 577 -15.15 -24.26 -22.77
CA LEU A 577 -15.99 -23.35 -21.99
C LEU A 577 -17.26 -24.09 -21.53
N ALA A 578 -17.76 -23.71 -20.37
CA ALA A 578 -18.93 -24.27 -19.73
C ALA A 578 -19.75 -23.16 -19.04
N VAL A 579 -21.07 -23.37 -18.94
CA VAL A 579 -21.96 -22.49 -18.17
C VAL A 579 -22.41 -23.20 -16.91
N ILE A 580 -22.21 -22.55 -15.76
CA ILE A 580 -22.73 -23.02 -14.47
C ILE A 580 -23.98 -22.22 -14.10
N GLY A 581 -25.07 -22.90 -13.74
CA GLY A 581 -26.28 -22.24 -13.25
C GLY A 581 -27.18 -21.61 -14.32
N GLY A 582 -26.96 -21.91 -15.61
CA GLY A 582 -27.75 -21.38 -16.73
C GLY A 582 -27.57 -22.18 -18.03
N THR A 583 -28.14 -21.67 -19.13
CA THR A 583 -28.02 -22.24 -20.49
C THR A 583 -27.20 -21.38 -21.45
N SER A 584 -26.78 -20.19 -21.01
CA SER A 584 -25.94 -19.22 -21.70
C SER A 584 -25.17 -18.44 -20.63
N PRO A 585 -23.96 -17.91 -20.93
CA PRO A 585 -23.31 -16.96 -20.05
C PRO A 585 -24.26 -15.79 -19.73
N ASN A 586 -24.39 -15.47 -18.45
CA ASN A 586 -25.05 -14.25 -18.00
C ASN A 586 -24.04 -13.10 -17.97
N ALA A 587 -24.53 -11.86 -17.81
CA ALA A 587 -23.68 -10.67 -17.71
C ALA A 587 -22.68 -10.48 -18.87
N LEU A 588 -22.99 -11.03 -20.05
CA LEU A 588 -22.31 -10.73 -21.31
C LEU A 588 -23.03 -9.55 -21.96
N GLU A 589 -22.29 -8.48 -22.23
CA GLU A 589 -22.81 -7.20 -22.67
C GLU A 589 -22.27 -6.85 -24.06
N LEU A 590 -23.15 -6.37 -24.92
CA LEU A 590 -22.81 -5.74 -26.19
C LEU A 590 -23.06 -4.25 -26.05
N CYS A 591 -21.99 -3.47 -26.23
CA CYS A 591 -21.96 -2.01 -26.13
C CYS A 591 -21.62 -1.42 -27.51
N PRO A 592 -22.60 -1.13 -28.38
CA PRO A 592 -22.33 -0.60 -29.71
C PRO A 592 -21.71 0.81 -29.62
N ALA A 593 -20.84 1.14 -30.58
CA ALA A 593 -20.34 2.49 -30.74
C ALA A 593 -21.48 3.48 -31.06
N GLY A 594 -21.24 4.79 -30.86
CA GLY A 594 -22.19 5.83 -31.27
C GLY A 594 -23.30 6.16 -30.26
N GLY A 595 -23.15 5.73 -28.99
CA GLY A 595 -24.04 6.14 -27.90
C GLY A 595 -25.32 5.30 -27.76
N GLU A 596 -25.40 4.16 -28.45
CA GLU A 596 -26.40 3.15 -28.12
C GLU A 596 -26.11 2.54 -26.75
N PRO A 597 -27.13 2.31 -25.91
CA PRO A 597 -26.90 1.73 -24.59
C PRO A 597 -26.41 0.28 -24.70
N CYS A 598 -25.48 -0.08 -23.81
CA CYS A 598 -25.09 -1.47 -23.59
C CYS A 598 -26.32 -2.32 -23.25
N ARG A 599 -26.31 -3.58 -23.70
CA ARG A 599 -27.37 -4.56 -23.42
C ARG A 599 -26.80 -5.94 -23.17
N TYR A 600 -27.46 -6.72 -22.32
CA TYR A 600 -27.14 -8.14 -22.21
C TYR A 600 -27.47 -8.90 -23.48
N VAL A 601 -26.58 -9.80 -23.87
CA VAL A 601 -26.71 -10.69 -25.02
C VAL A 601 -26.49 -12.14 -24.60
N SER A 602 -27.04 -13.07 -25.37
CA SER A 602 -26.75 -14.50 -25.21
C SER A 602 -25.63 -14.92 -26.16
N ALA A 603 -24.88 -15.94 -25.78
CA ALA A 603 -23.84 -16.52 -26.61
C ALA A 603 -23.94 -18.04 -26.64
N ALA A 604 -23.64 -18.64 -27.79
CA ALA A 604 -23.39 -20.06 -27.90
C ALA A 604 -21.92 -20.35 -27.55
N ILE A 605 -21.67 -21.49 -26.90
CA ILE A 605 -20.31 -21.98 -26.66
C ILE A 605 -19.91 -22.90 -27.81
N ASN A 606 -18.73 -22.67 -28.37
CA ASN A 606 -18.07 -23.53 -29.34
C ASN A 606 -16.61 -23.78 -28.90
N GLY A 607 -16.42 -24.80 -28.06
CA GLY A 607 -15.10 -25.11 -27.50
C GLY A 607 -14.55 -23.98 -26.63
N SER A 608 -13.48 -23.32 -27.07
CA SER A 608 -12.85 -22.17 -26.41
C SER A 608 -13.39 -20.82 -26.90
N GLU A 609 -14.49 -20.80 -27.65
CA GLU A 609 -15.07 -19.60 -28.24
C GLU A 609 -16.51 -19.37 -27.78
N LEU A 610 -16.88 -18.09 -27.71
CA LEU A 610 -18.28 -17.65 -27.63
C LEU A 610 -18.72 -17.06 -28.96
N GLU A 611 -19.88 -17.49 -29.46
CA GLU A 611 -20.50 -16.97 -30.68
C GLU A 611 -21.76 -16.16 -30.32
N ILE A 612 -21.77 -14.89 -30.71
CA ILE A 612 -22.86 -13.93 -30.44
C ILE A 612 -23.49 -13.51 -31.76
N ASP A 613 -24.77 -13.83 -31.98
CA ASP A 613 -25.52 -13.39 -33.16
C ASP A 613 -25.77 -11.87 -33.11
N SER A 614 -25.09 -11.10 -33.96
CA SER A 614 -25.17 -9.64 -33.99
C SER A 614 -24.58 -9.05 -35.28
N ASP A 615 -25.27 -8.05 -35.85
CA ASP A 615 -24.77 -7.25 -36.97
C ASP A 615 -23.89 -6.06 -36.51
N VAL A 616 -23.65 -5.91 -35.21
CA VAL A 616 -22.79 -4.83 -34.68
C VAL A 616 -21.33 -5.14 -35.00
N THR A 617 -20.66 -4.21 -35.67
CA THR A 617 -19.26 -4.33 -36.09
C THR A 617 -18.31 -3.35 -35.42
N ASP A 618 -18.84 -2.43 -34.60
CA ASP A 618 -18.08 -1.38 -33.92
C ASP A 618 -18.69 -1.15 -32.53
N GLY A 619 -17.83 -1.10 -31.51
CA GLY A 619 -18.22 -1.13 -30.10
C GLY A 619 -17.36 -2.09 -29.28
N GLU A 620 -17.91 -2.56 -28.17
CA GLU A 620 -17.23 -3.37 -27.17
C GLU A 620 -18.09 -4.57 -26.74
N ILE A 621 -17.45 -5.71 -26.49
CA ILE A 621 -18.03 -6.82 -25.74
C ILE A 621 -17.46 -6.81 -24.34
N ARG A 622 -18.32 -6.78 -23.33
CA ARG A 622 -17.93 -6.86 -21.92
C ARG A 622 -18.50 -8.11 -21.26
N TYR A 623 -17.78 -8.65 -20.30
CA TYR A 623 -18.24 -9.77 -19.48
C TYR A 623 -18.05 -9.46 -18.01
N CYS A 624 -19.11 -9.61 -17.21
CA CYS A 624 -19.10 -9.34 -15.78
C CYS A 624 -18.64 -7.91 -15.42
N TRP A 625 -19.13 -6.91 -16.17
CA TRP A 625 -18.80 -5.51 -15.99
C TRP A 625 -19.67 -4.81 -14.94
N ALA A 626 -19.44 -5.14 -13.67
CA ALA A 626 -20.07 -4.49 -12.53
C ALA A 626 -19.21 -4.67 -11.26
N ASP A 627 -19.58 -4.00 -10.16
CA ASP A 627 -18.88 -4.17 -8.88
C ASP A 627 -19.06 -5.60 -8.34
N ALA A 628 -20.31 -6.10 -8.32
CA ALA A 628 -20.67 -7.46 -7.88
C ALA A 628 -21.53 -8.23 -8.92
N PRO A 629 -21.01 -8.52 -10.12
CA PRO A 629 -21.69 -9.32 -11.14
C PRO A 629 -21.90 -10.76 -10.69
N ILE A 630 -22.96 -11.41 -11.17
CA ILE A 630 -23.04 -12.87 -11.09
C ILE A 630 -22.40 -13.40 -12.37
N CYS A 631 -21.30 -14.15 -12.26
CA CYS A 631 -20.59 -14.74 -13.40
C CYS A 631 -20.88 -16.23 -13.50
N THR A 632 -21.20 -16.71 -14.70
CA THR A 632 -21.60 -18.11 -14.96
C THR A 632 -20.74 -18.81 -16.01
N LEU A 633 -19.73 -18.15 -16.59
CA LEU A 633 -18.83 -18.72 -17.59
C LEU A 633 -17.60 -19.29 -16.89
N TYR A 634 -17.35 -20.57 -17.13
CA TYR A 634 -16.26 -21.35 -16.55
C TYR A 634 -15.62 -22.22 -17.64
N ASP A 635 -14.58 -22.98 -17.30
CA ASP A 635 -14.14 -24.14 -18.07
C ASP A 635 -14.62 -25.47 -17.44
N GLU A 636 -14.27 -26.61 -18.07
CA GLU A 636 -14.63 -27.94 -17.56
C GLU A 636 -13.90 -28.31 -16.25
N ALA A 637 -12.82 -27.61 -15.91
CA ALA A 637 -12.13 -27.75 -14.62
C ALA A 637 -12.79 -26.93 -13.51
N GLY A 638 -13.83 -26.14 -13.83
CA GLY A 638 -14.55 -25.31 -12.87
C GLY A 638 -13.82 -24.02 -12.52
N LEU A 639 -12.92 -23.53 -13.37
CA LEU A 639 -12.32 -22.21 -13.22
C LEU A 639 -13.14 -21.12 -13.90
N PRO A 640 -13.37 -19.98 -13.23
CA PRO A 640 -14.15 -18.89 -13.79
C PRO A 640 -13.39 -18.23 -14.94
N ALA A 641 -14.11 -17.82 -15.98
CA ALA A 641 -13.56 -16.91 -16.96
C ALA A 641 -13.28 -15.55 -16.30
N ALA A 642 -12.14 -14.95 -16.64
CA ALA A 642 -11.82 -13.60 -16.20
C ALA A 642 -12.86 -12.60 -16.77
N PRO A 643 -13.42 -11.68 -15.96
CA PRO A 643 -14.11 -10.50 -16.46
C PRO A 643 -13.23 -9.75 -17.47
N PHE A 644 -13.85 -9.20 -18.52
CA PHE A 644 -13.13 -8.50 -19.58
C PHE A 644 -13.97 -7.40 -20.23
N GLY A 645 -13.28 -6.44 -20.87
CA GLY A 645 -13.82 -5.53 -21.89
C GLY A 645 -12.96 -5.59 -23.14
N LEU A 646 -13.53 -6.01 -24.29
CA LEU A 646 -12.80 -6.14 -25.54
C LEU A 646 -13.47 -5.37 -26.66
N MET A 647 -12.71 -4.50 -27.32
CA MET A 647 -13.15 -3.82 -28.54
C MET A 647 -13.44 -4.81 -29.65
N ILE A 648 -14.56 -4.61 -30.35
CA ILE A 648 -14.96 -5.42 -31.50
C ILE A 648 -14.05 -5.04 -32.68
N GLN A 649 -13.36 -6.03 -33.21
CA GLN A 649 -12.55 -5.90 -34.41
C GLN A 649 -13.32 -6.42 -35.62
N LEU A 650 -13.25 -5.70 -36.74
CA LEU A 650 -13.78 -6.18 -38.01
C LEU A 650 -12.71 -6.99 -38.73
N GLU A 651 -13.06 -8.19 -39.21
CA GLU A 651 -12.16 -9.03 -40.00
C GLU A 651 -11.93 -8.52 -41.43
#